data_AF-A0A1V9XU24-F1
#
_entry.id   AF-A0A1V9XU24-F1
#
_cell.length_a   1.000
_cell.length_b   1.000
_cell.length_c   1.000
_cell.angle_alpha   90.00
_cell.angle_beta   90.00
_cell.angle_gamma   90.00
#
_symmetry.space_group_name_H-M   'P 1'
#
loop_
_entity.id
_entity.type
_entity.pdbx_description
1 polymer ?
#
loop_
_entity_poly.entity_id
_entity_poly.type
_entity_poly.pdbx_seq_one_letter_code
_entity_poly.pdbx_strand_id
1 'polypeptide(L)'
;MSSQPKYTPSVSGNTPFRALCQVLEQVQNSRQGHKSQKRTKEEMLRAYIKGYRDSWPKLERALKQRISPEERGKDLFQLVRLLLPKLDTTRGPYHMKETLIAKEYIKLIGLKTDSKKAQDLLHYKRSDPAQKDFRFRKSFDVMIFELLNSRLNFKGDDLKIDRINEILDNMTASRDEFKVQLKYLYNHCTALEHKWLARIILKSSLNVRKDVAVILNTIHPLAIDMFAVNHNLEDICMTLYDYDLQVDIPRVCVGKPFGFMLSARTNLATVESDMANDEFFMEIKFDGERVQVHKKDAELSYFSRGYGEYSHVYGESTADQRTLGEYLGRSIDPHVVTCILDGEMMSYNKQKKKFVSKGCNVDVKRMHVDDVVNHQCFVVFDCLYHNGRLLTEEPFETRRSILESFLTPIEGRVQLSKVERGKCKEDVVAFMNRAIDAKEEGIVVKMASSKYVPNHRDAGWVKLKPDYMNEVISDLDVLIVGAYFADGNSKKAYDAFLVAVAEDPVETSATPEYFYSFARVHSGLSKALIDRVLAYTGDHWKAFDKLKLPHWLKLSSMTVAPDVTIEPRYSLIITMKAAELVPSSTYMTGCTTRFSRVTAVREDKPWSDCMRYSDLQKLRRDTGDKLVTGNLENDLQEKRDAARGKKRKHSPQRKIKVHLENRIVQVKRVKSDCLAGKEFCVLLDRAPREELEKAIKKHGGRCVLAPIVGSTYMVVADKFSLRVREIMKKRDVAKVSWLVECIDRRKFREPGPADLLGMTPATEERMYGRYDRYGDSYQEETTEGMLKNVMEDMRIPESVLAEAYGWGELARQLLNTRKKFLKEKAVEFAGKTFFVESDVDFMWRLRIVAYSGILVEDSSDADMILGIHGDEEKDRSHDDDNEDLRKNVETRKSVFEKVAGARKVSIDWIGEIIEGF
;
A
#
# COMPACT_ATOMS: atom_id res chain seq x y z
N MET A 1 -29.46 -50.84 3.28
CA MET A 1 -28.09 -50.60 3.76
C MET A 1 -27.51 -49.44 2.98
N SER A 2 -27.66 -48.20 3.47
CA SER A 2 -27.08 -47.03 2.82
C SER A 2 -25.58 -47.05 3.02
N SER A 3 -24.83 -47.10 1.92
CA SER A 3 -23.38 -46.96 1.91
C SER A 3 -23.01 -45.60 2.51
N GLN A 4 -22.58 -45.59 3.77
CA GLN A 4 -21.80 -44.47 4.28
C GLN A 4 -20.55 -44.34 3.40
N PRO A 5 -20.18 -43.13 2.94
CA PRO A 5 -18.97 -42.95 2.15
C PRO A 5 -17.78 -43.44 2.99
N LYS A 6 -17.01 -44.39 2.44
CA LYS A 6 -15.77 -44.87 3.05
C LYS A 6 -14.85 -43.66 3.22
N TYR A 7 -14.58 -43.26 4.46
CA TYR A 7 -13.61 -42.21 4.77
C TYR A 7 -12.24 -42.67 4.26
N THR A 8 -11.75 -42.07 3.17
CA THR A 8 -10.40 -42.28 2.65
C THR A 8 -9.42 -41.50 3.53
N PRO A 9 -8.47 -42.15 4.22
CA PRO A 9 -7.52 -41.44 5.07
C PRO A 9 -6.66 -40.47 4.24
N SER A 10 -6.54 -39.23 4.71
CA SER A 10 -5.87 -38.13 4.00
C SER A 10 -4.89 -37.39 4.92
N VAL A 11 -4.00 -36.55 4.37
CA VAL A 11 -3.09 -35.75 5.21
C VAL A 11 -3.88 -34.61 5.86
N SER A 12 -4.85 -34.02 5.15
CA SER A 12 -5.78 -33.03 5.69
C SER A 12 -6.58 -33.58 6.87
N GLY A 13 -6.99 -34.85 6.81
CA GLY A 13 -7.66 -35.59 7.88
C GLY A 13 -6.77 -35.97 9.07
N ASN A 14 -5.45 -35.86 8.93
CA ASN A 14 -4.49 -36.07 10.01
C ASN A 14 -3.87 -34.76 10.53
N THR A 15 -4.00 -33.66 9.79
CA THR A 15 -3.36 -32.39 10.10
C THR A 15 -4.28 -31.51 10.95
N PRO A 16 -3.87 -31.14 12.18
CA PRO A 16 -4.66 -30.24 13.01
C PRO A 16 -4.77 -28.82 12.42
N PHE A 17 -5.97 -28.27 12.40
CA PHE A 17 -6.20 -26.87 12.04
C PHE A 17 -5.51 -25.90 13.02
N ARG A 18 -5.41 -26.29 14.29
CA ARG A 18 -4.64 -25.55 15.30
C ARG A 18 -3.19 -25.31 14.90
N ALA A 19 -2.53 -26.32 14.31
CA ALA A 19 -1.14 -26.19 13.87
C ALA A 19 -1.00 -25.14 12.76
N LEU A 20 -1.95 -25.12 11.81
CA LEU A 20 -2.02 -24.08 10.79
C LEU A 20 -2.19 -22.70 11.44
N CYS A 21 -3.15 -22.55 12.36
CA CYS A 21 -3.40 -21.28 13.06
C CYS A 21 -2.18 -20.76 13.82
N GLN A 22 -1.40 -21.64 14.45
CA GLN A 22 -0.17 -21.28 15.16
C GLN A 22 0.90 -20.75 14.21
N VAL A 23 1.11 -21.42 13.06
CA VAL A 23 2.06 -20.95 12.04
C VAL A 23 1.63 -19.60 11.49
N LEU A 24 0.34 -19.43 11.18
CA LEU A 24 -0.18 -18.15 10.69
C LEU A 24 -0.02 -17.03 11.74
N GLU A 25 -0.18 -17.33 13.02
CA GLU A 25 0.05 -16.38 14.12
C GLU A 25 1.52 -15.96 14.23
N GLN A 26 2.45 -16.91 14.12
CA GLN A 26 3.90 -16.63 14.09
C GLN A 26 4.29 -15.79 12.87
N VAL A 27 3.76 -16.13 11.69
CA VAL A 27 3.96 -15.37 10.45
C VAL A 27 3.42 -13.95 10.59
N GLN A 28 2.28 -13.74 11.25
CA GLN A 28 1.75 -12.40 11.50
C GLN A 28 2.63 -11.61 12.47
N ASN A 29 3.05 -12.22 13.58
CA ASN A 29 3.70 -11.53 14.70
C ASN A 29 5.19 -11.23 14.49
N SER A 30 5.85 -11.86 13.52
CA SER A 30 7.19 -11.46 13.09
C SER A 30 7.19 -10.00 12.59
N ARG A 31 7.85 -9.09 13.33
CA ARG A 31 7.76 -7.63 13.11
C ARG A 31 8.26 -7.21 11.72
N GLN A 32 7.58 -6.24 11.11
CA GLN A 32 8.03 -5.59 9.87
C GLN A 32 9.10 -4.54 10.19
N GLY A 33 10.38 -4.91 10.10
CA GLY A 33 11.48 -3.95 10.31
C GLY A 33 12.69 -4.19 9.42
N HIS A 34 13.22 -5.43 9.36
CA HIS A 34 14.49 -5.72 8.69
C HIS A 34 14.37 -6.71 7.52
N LYS A 35 15.23 -6.54 6.50
CA LYS A 35 15.32 -7.45 5.33
C LYS A 35 15.57 -8.91 5.72
N SER A 36 16.32 -9.16 6.79
CA SER A 36 16.57 -10.51 7.34
C SER A 36 15.28 -11.20 7.81
N GLN A 37 14.38 -10.46 8.46
CA GLN A 37 13.12 -10.99 9.01
C GLN A 37 12.03 -11.23 7.96
N LYS A 38 12.11 -10.57 6.80
CA LYS A 38 11.22 -10.85 5.66
C LYS A 38 11.42 -12.28 5.14
N ARG A 39 12.68 -12.73 5.09
CA ARG A 39 13.05 -14.10 4.70
C ARG A 39 12.42 -15.13 5.63
N THR A 40 12.38 -14.82 6.93
CA THR A 40 11.82 -15.68 7.98
C THR A 40 10.33 -15.99 7.82
N LYS A 41 9.50 -15.04 7.34
CA LYS A 41 8.06 -15.29 7.10
C LYS A 41 7.82 -16.28 5.97
N GLU A 42 8.54 -16.07 4.87
CA GLU A 42 8.44 -16.91 3.68
C GLU A 42 8.96 -18.32 3.98
N GLU A 43 10.04 -18.43 4.76
CA GLU A 43 10.61 -19.69 5.24
C GLU A 43 9.64 -20.47 6.15
N MET A 44 8.92 -19.82 7.07
CA MET A 44 7.92 -20.48 7.92
C MET A 44 6.79 -21.10 7.10
N LEU A 45 6.24 -20.36 6.13
CA LEU A 45 5.19 -20.87 5.24
C LEU A 45 5.72 -22.00 4.34
N ARG A 46 6.94 -21.84 3.81
CA ARG A 46 7.62 -22.88 3.02
C ARG A 46 7.80 -24.17 3.81
N ALA A 47 8.31 -24.07 5.03
CA ALA A 47 8.52 -25.20 5.90
C ALA A 47 7.21 -25.93 6.23
N TYR A 48 6.13 -25.18 6.49
CA TYR A 48 4.83 -25.78 6.81
C TYR A 48 4.22 -26.53 5.61
N ILE A 49 4.18 -25.90 4.43
CA ILE A 49 3.65 -26.54 3.21
C ILE A 49 4.50 -27.75 2.80
N LYS A 50 5.84 -27.64 2.91
CA LYS A 50 6.73 -28.77 2.67
C LYS A 50 6.48 -29.90 3.66
N GLY A 51 6.38 -29.61 4.96
CA GLY A 51 6.07 -30.61 5.99
C GLY A 51 4.72 -31.31 5.78
N TYR A 52 3.72 -30.57 5.29
CA TYR A 52 2.43 -31.12 4.88
C TYR A 52 2.60 -32.14 3.74
N ARG A 53 3.32 -31.78 2.68
CA ARG A 53 3.60 -32.66 1.52
C ARG A 53 4.42 -33.90 1.92
N ASP A 54 5.43 -33.71 2.78
CA ASP A 54 6.28 -34.78 3.32
C ASP A 54 5.51 -35.78 4.21
N SER A 55 4.22 -35.50 4.50
CA SER A 55 3.34 -36.41 5.23
C SER A 55 2.64 -37.44 4.33
N TRP A 56 2.53 -37.22 3.01
CA TRP A 56 1.95 -38.24 2.11
C TRP A 56 2.74 -39.56 2.14
N PRO A 57 4.08 -39.59 2.02
CA PRO A 57 4.84 -40.85 2.11
C PRO A 57 4.74 -41.53 3.48
N LYS A 58 4.46 -40.78 4.56
CA LYS A 58 4.23 -41.36 5.90
C LYS A 58 2.85 -42.03 5.95
N LEU A 59 1.84 -41.37 5.40
CA LEU A 59 0.48 -41.90 5.31
C LEU A 59 0.42 -43.14 4.42
N GLU A 60 1.06 -43.13 3.25
CA GLU A 60 1.15 -44.29 2.35
C GLU A 60 1.75 -45.52 3.03
N ARG A 61 2.80 -45.32 3.84
CA ARG A 61 3.41 -46.39 4.64
C ARG A 61 2.46 -46.92 5.71
N ALA A 62 1.72 -46.05 6.39
CA ALA A 62 0.75 -46.45 7.41
C ALA A 62 -0.43 -47.22 6.80
N LEU A 63 -0.92 -46.80 5.63
CA LEU A 63 -2.03 -47.43 4.92
C LEU A 63 -1.63 -48.67 4.11
N LYS A 64 -0.32 -48.86 3.88
CA LYS A 64 0.23 -49.87 2.95
C LYS A 64 -0.37 -49.75 1.53
N GLN A 65 -0.71 -48.53 1.13
CA GLN A 65 -1.34 -48.21 -0.15
C GLN A 65 -0.77 -46.89 -0.68
N ARG A 66 -0.55 -46.80 -2.00
CA ARG A 66 -0.16 -45.54 -2.65
C ARG A 66 -1.37 -44.62 -2.81
N ILE A 67 -1.19 -43.34 -2.53
CA ILE A 67 -2.19 -42.31 -2.76
C ILE A 67 -2.04 -41.84 -4.20
N SER A 68 -3.15 -41.82 -4.93
CA SER A 68 -3.13 -41.39 -6.34
C SER A 68 -2.75 -39.89 -6.47
N PRO A 69 -2.20 -39.47 -7.62
CA PRO A 69 -1.97 -38.06 -7.93
C PRO A 69 -3.20 -37.18 -7.70
N GLU A 70 -4.37 -37.67 -8.12
CA GLU A 70 -5.66 -36.98 -7.95
C GLU A 70 -5.99 -36.76 -6.47
N GLU A 71 -5.82 -37.78 -5.63
CA GLU A 71 -6.07 -37.67 -4.18
C GLU A 71 -5.07 -36.71 -3.50
N ARG A 72 -3.78 -36.73 -3.89
CA ARG A 72 -2.79 -35.76 -3.38
C ARG A 72 -3.16 -34.33 -3.74
N GLY A 73 -3.61 -34.11 -4.98
CA GLY A 73 -4.07 -32.80 -5.43
C GLY A 73 -5.26 -32.28 -4.64
N LYS A 74 -6.30 -33.11 -4.46
CA LYS A 74 -7.50 -32.77 -3.68
C LYS A 74 -7.15 -32.46 -2.23
N ASP A 75 -6.24 -33.25 -1.66
CA ASP A 75 -5.76 -33.08 -0.30
C ASP A 75 -4.91 -31.81 -0.11
N LEU A 76 -4.03 -31.48 -1.05
CA LEU A 76 -3.28 -30.22 -1.04
C LEU A 76 -4.21 -29.01 -1.13
N PHE A 77 -5.25 -29.10 -1.97
CA PHE A 77 -6.24 -28.04 -2.13
C PHE A 77 -6.95 -27.71 -0.81
N GLN A 78 -7.22 -28.71 0.05
CA GLN A 78 -7.81 -28.49 1.38
C GLN A 78 -6.98 -27.53 2.24
N LEU A 79 -5.65 -27.58 2.17
CA LEU A 79 -4.77 -26.64 2.87
C LEU A 79 -4.73 -25.29 2.15
N VAL A 80 -4.49 -25.29 0.84
CA VAL A 80 -4.24 -24.06 0.06
C VAL A 80 -5.43 -23.13 0.06
N ARG A 81 -6.67 -23.65 0.02
CA ARG A 81 -7.89 -22.82 0.05
C ARG A 81 -8.09 -22.09 1.39
N LEU A 82 -7.56 -22.61 2.50
CA LEU A 82 -7.56 -21.92 3.80
C LEU A 82 -6.46 -20.85 3.89
N LEU A 83 -5.33 -21.06 3.21
CA LEU A 83 -4.25 -20.08 3.10
C LEU A 83 -4.61 -18.91 2.17
N LEU A 84 -5.35 -19.19 1.09
CA LEU A 84 -5.74 -18.26 0.04
C LEU A 84 -7.26 -18.13 -0.12
N PRO A 85 -8.03 -17.81 0.94
CA PRO A 85 -9.51 -17.87 0.91
C PRO A 85 -10.15 -16.89 -0.07
N LYS A 86 -9.45 -15.82 -0.45
CA LYS A 86 -9.90 -14.86 -1.48
C LYS A 86 -9.88 -15.42 -2.89
N LEU A 87 -9.02 -16.40 -3.14
CA LEU A 87 -8.82 -17.03 -4.44
C LEU A 87 -9.55 -18.37 -4.56
N ASP A 88 -10.21 -18.82 -3.48
CA ASP A 88 -11.12 -19.96 -3.50
C ASP A 88 -12.42 -19.57 -4.24
N THR A 89 -12.56 -20.11 -5.44
CA THR A 89 -13.73 -20.01 -6.32
C THR A 89 -14.70 -21.17 -6.17
N THR A 90 -14.32 -22.26 -5.50
CA THR A 90 -15.18 -23.45 -5.32
C THR A 90 -16.14 -23.26 -4.14
N ARG A 91 -15.73 -22.48 -3.13
CA ARG A 91 -16.60 -22.08 -2.02
C ARG A 91 -17.42 -20.83 -2.34
N GLY A 92 -18.74 -20.98 -2.29
CA GLY A 92 -19.69 -19.88 -2.37
C GLY A 92 -19.49 -18.80 -1.29
N PRO A 93 -20.13 -17.63 -1.43
CA PRO A 93 -20.07 -16.59 -0.41
C PRO A 93 -20.78 -17.02 0.88
N TYR A 94 -20.17 -16.75 2.04
CA TYR A 94 -20.79 -17.02 3.34
C TYR A 94 -22.00 -16.14 3.67
N HIS A 95 -22.24 -15.06 2.91
CA HIS A 95 -23.30 -14.07 3.14
C HIS A 95 -23.32 -13.43 4.54
N MET A 96 -22.18 -13.48 5.24
CA MET A 96 -21.99 -12.96 6.59
C MET A 96 -20.92 -11.86 6.59
N LYS A 97 -21.24 -10.74 7.23
CA LYS A 97 -20.31 -9.62 7.50
C LYS A 97 -20.05 -9.53 9.00
N GLU A 98 -19.05 -8.76 9.37
CA GLU A 98 -18.56 -8.60 10.75
C GLU A 98 -19.69 -8.35 11.75
N THR A 99 -20.63 -7.44 11.44
CA THR A 99 -21.76 -7.14 12.33
C THR A 99 -22.70 -8.33 12.53
N LEU A 100 -22.93 -9.16 11.51
CA LEU A 100 -23.76 -10.37 11.65
C LEU A 100 -23.02 -11.45 12.43
N ILE A 101 -21.73 -11.65 12.13
CA ILE A 101 -20.87 -12.58 12.86
C ILE A 101 -20.78 -12.20 14.34
N ALA A 102 -20.64 -10.91 14.65
CA ALA A 102 -20.64 -10.37 16.01
C ALA A 102 -21.92 -10.73 16.77
N LYS A 103 -23.09 -10.55 16.16
CA LYS A 103 -24.38 -10.91 16.76
C LYS A 103 -24.45 -12.38 17.12
N GLU A 104 -23.97 -13.25 16.23
CA GLU A 104 -23.97 -14.69 16.50
C GLU A 104 -23.01 -15.06 17.64
N TYR A 105 -21.79 -14.50 17.70
CA TYR A 105 -20.90 -14.72 18.85
C TYR A 105 -21.48 -14.18 20.17
N ILE A 106 -22.09 -12.99 20.16
CA ILE A 106 -22.76 -12.42 21.34
C ILE A 106 -23.84 -13.36 21.86
N LYS A 107 -24.64 -13.92 20.95
CA LYS A 107 -25.69 -14.89 21.27
C LYS A 107 -25.10 -16.21 21.81
N LEU A 108 -24.06 -16.74 21.18
CA LEU A 108 -23.41 -18.00 21.60
C LEU A 108 -22.77 -17.90 22.98
N ILE A 109 -22.16 -16.75 23.28
CA ILE A 109 -21.50 -16.48 24.56
C ILE A 109 -22.51 -16.15 25.67
N GLY A 110 -23.74 -15.78 25.31
CA GLY A 110 -24.75 -15.30 26.26
C GLY A 110 -24.43 -13.91 26.81
N LEU A 111 -23.79 -13.05 26.02
CA LEU A 111 -23.57 -11.65 26.40
C LEU A 111 -24.88 -10.87 26.33
N LYS A 112 -25.16 -10.06 27.35
CA LYS A 112 -26.20 -9.04 27.23
C LYS A 112 -25.82 -8.08 26.11
N THR A 113 -26.77 -7.79 25.23
CA THR A 113 -26.56 -7.00 24.00
C THR A 113 -26.13 -5.56 24.29
N ASP A 114 -26.52 -5.02 25.43
CA ASP A 114 -26.18 -3.69 25.94
C ASP A 114 -24.82 -3.62 26.67
N SER A 115 -24.18 -4.76 26.96
CA SER A 115 -22.89 -4.79 27.64
C SER A 115 -21.79 -4.12 26.81
N LYS A 116 -20.82 -3.45 27.47
CA LYS A 116 -19.70 -2.77 26.81
C LYS A 116 -18.99 -3.69 25.80
N LYS A 117 -18.65 -4.92 26.19
CA LYS A 117 -18.00 -5.91 25.30
C LYS A 117 -18.85 -6.26 24.06
N ALA A 118 -20.17 -6.36 24.19
CA ALA A 118 -21.05 -6.64 23.06
C ALA A 118 -21.16 -5.43 22.11
N GLN A 119 -21.27 -4.22 22.67
CA GLN A 119 -21.28 -2.98 21.90
C GLN A 119 -19.97 -2.73 21.17
N ASP A 120 -18.83 -2.97 21.83
CA ASP A 120 -17.50 -2.87 21.25
C ASP A 120 -17.37 -3.83 20.05
N LEU A 121 -17.85 -5.08 20.16
CA LEU A 121 -17.78 -6.04 19.05
C LEU A 121 -18.74 -5.69 17.88
N LEU A 122 -19.97 -5.27 18.18
CA LEU A 122 -20.94 -4.83 17.16
C LEU A 122 -20.45 -3.60 16.39
N HIS A 123 -19.70 -2.75 17.09
CA HIS A 123 -19.15 -1.52 16.60
C HIS A 123 -17.62 -1.54 16.63
N TYR A 124 -17.01 -2.63 16.17
CA TYR A 124 -15.55 -2.85 16.27
C TYR A 124 -14.68 -1.74 15.65
N LYS A 125 -15.25 -0.95 14.72
CA LYS A 125 -14.57 0.22 14.13
C LYS A 125 -14.62 1.46 15.02
N ARG A 126 -15.59 1.55 15.95
CA ARG A 126 -15.69 2.66 16.91
C ARG A 126 -14.59 2.55 17.95
N SER A 127 -13.82 3.62 18.09
CA SER A 127 -12.94 3.82 19.24
C SER A 127 -13.75 4.33 20.44
N ASP A 128 -13.37 3.91 21.66
CA ASP A 128 -13.85 4.52 22.90
C ASP A 128 -13.61 6.03 22.81
N PRO A 129 -14.63 6.90 23.01
CA PRO A 129 -14.46 8.35 22.97
C PRO A 129 -13.38 8.87 23.93
N ALA A 130 -13.09 8.15 25.02
CA ALA A 130 -12.02 8.47 25.96
C ALA A 130 -10.62 8.06 25.45
N GLN A 131 -10.54 7.14 24.49
CA GLN A 131 -9.30 6.63 23.93
C GLN A 131 -8.91 7.48 22.72
N LYS A 132 -8.29 8.63 23.01
CA LYS A 132 -7.91 9.68 22.03
C LYS A 132 -6.95 9.22 20.93
N ASP A 133 -6.26 8.09 21.10
CA ASP A 133 -5.28 7.61 20.14
C ASP A 133 -5.84 6.44 19.30
N PHE A 134 -6.23 6.78 18.08
CA PHE A 134 -6.79 5.85 17.09
C PHE A 134 -5.81 4.73 16.66
N ARG A 135 -4.52 4.82 17.04
CA ARG A 135 -3.50 3.79 16.76
C ARG A 135 -3.65 2.52 17.60
N PHE A 136 -4.48 2.52 18.64
CA PHE A 136 -4.73 1.36 19.50
C PHE A 136 -5.96 0.53 19.09
N ARG A 137 -6.55 0.80 17.92
CA ARG A 137 -7.73 0.05 17.45
C ARG A 137 -7.38 -1.40 17.13
N LYS A 138 -8.23 -2.31 17.60
CA LYS A 138 -8.13 -3.75 17.34
C LYS A 138 -8.94 -4.09 16.12
N SER A 139 -8.45 -5.04 15.32
CA SER A 139 -9.21 -5.59 14.20
C SER A 139 -10.31 -6.53 14.72
N PHE A 140 -11.35 -6.76 13.92
CA PHE A 140 -12.49 -7.59 14.29
C PHE A 140 -12.08 -8.99 14.78
N ASP A 141 -11.15 -9.64 14.10
CA ASP A 141 -10.61 -10.95 14.46
C ASP A 141 -9.88 -10.96 15.80
N VAL A 142 -9.14 -9.88 16.13
CA VAL A 142 -8.46 -9.73 17.42
C VAL A 142 -9.48 -9.53 18.54
N MET A 143 -10.57 -8.80 18.30
CA MET A 143 -11.63 -8.64 19.28
C MET A 143 -12.36 -9.95 19.57
N ILE A 144 -12.60 -10.78 18.54
CA ILE A 144 -13.11 -12.16 18.73
C ILE A 144 -12.15 -12.99 19.57
N PHE A 145 -10.85 -12.97 19.24
CA PHE A 145 -9.83 -13.68 19.99
C PHE A 145 -9.86 -13.32 21.48
N GLU A 146 -9.77 -12.04 21.81
CA GLU A 146 -9.74 -11.58 23.21
C GLU A 146 -11.02 -11.91 23.96
N LEU A 147 -12.17 -11.74 23.30
CA LEU A 147 -13.45 -12.05 23.90
C LEU A 147 -13.56 -13.53 24.27
N LEU A 148 -13.17 -14.40 23.35
CA LEU A 148 -13.20 -15.84 23.55
C LEU A 148 -12.10 -16.33 24.49
N ASN A 149 -10.88 -15.80 24.40
CA ASN A 149 -9.77 -16.19 25.27
C ASN A 149 -10.08 -15.91 26.76
N SER A 150 -10.90 -14.89 27.04
CA SER A 150 -11.36 -14.59 28.40
C SER A 150 -12.47 -15.52 28.93
N ARG A 151 -13.03 -16.41 28.09
CA ARG A 151 -14.24 -17.19 28.41
C ARG A 151 -14.14 -18.68 28.11
N LEU A 152 -13.41 -19.04 27.06
CA LEU A 152 -13.13 -20.42 26.70
C LEU A 152 -11.88 -20.87 27.47
N ASN A 153 -12.06 -21.63 28.55
CA ASN A 153 -10.97 -22.34 29.22
C ASN A 153 -10.74 -23.74 28.60
N PHE A 154 -11.11 -23.88 27.33
CA PHE A 154 -11.24 -25.14 26.61
C PHE A 154 -10.03 -25.38 25.70
N LYS A 155 -9.47 -26.60 25.75
CA LYS A 155 -8.28 -26.97 24.99
C LYS A 155 -8.56 -27.34 23.52
N GLY A 156 -9.83 -27.35 23.07
CA GLY A 156 -10.21 -27.62 21.67
C GLY A 156 -10.06 -29.10 21.28
N ASP A 157 -10.96 -29.62 20.43
CA ASP A 157 -10.98 -31.04 19.99
C ASP A 157 -10.01 -31.35 18.84
N ASP A 158 -9.04 -30.47 18.60
CA ASP A 158 -8.00 -30.61 17.58
C ASP A 158 -8.54 -30.94 16.18
N LEU A 159 -9.59 -30.21 15.78
CA LEU A 159 -10.26 -30.39 14.50
C LEU A 159 -9.25 -30.35 13.34
N LYS A 160 -9.46 -31.26 12.39
CA LYS A 160 -8.58 -31.48 11.25
C LYS A 160 -8.96 -30.58 10.06
N ILE A 161 -8.03 -30.38 9.14
CA ILE A 161 -8.19 -29.43 8.03
C ILE A 161 -9.37 -29.81 7.12
N ASP A 162 -9.55 -31.10 6.82
CA ASP A 162 -10.68 -31.59 6.02
C ASP A 162 -12.03 -31.27 6.68
N ARG A 163 -12.14 -31.54 7.99
CA ARG A 163 -13.34 -31.31 8.78
C ARG A 163 -13.67 -29.83 8.89
N ILE A 164 -12.65 -28.97 9.05
CA ILE A 164 -12.84 -27.52 9.00
C ILE A 164 -13.36 -27.08 7.64
N ASN A 165 -12.82 -27.60 6.54
CA ASN A 165 -13.32 -27.27 5.21
C ASN A 165 -14.76 -27.74 4.99
N GLU A 166 -15.13 -28.94 5.43
CA GLU A 166 -16.51 -29.45 5.37
C GLU A 166 -17.48 -28.53 6.13
N ILE A 167 -17.12 -28.13 7.35
CA ILE A 167 -17.90 -27.18 8.15
C ILE A 167 -18.06 -25.85 7.41
N LEU A 168 -16.96 -25.33 6.84
CA LEU A 168 -16.96 -24.08 6.08
C LEU A 168 -17.76 -24.18 4.77
N ASP A 169 -17.78 -25.33 4.11
CA ASP A 169 -18.60 -25.58 2.91
C ASP A 169 -20.09 -25.55 3.29
N ASN A 170 -20.48 -26.23 4.38
CA ASN A 170 -21.85 -26.22 4.92
C ASN A 170 -22.31 -24.81 5.32
N MET A 171 -21.42 -23.99 5.89
CA MET A 171 -21.71 -22.60 6.25
C MET A 171 -22.18 -21.72 5.07
N THR A 172 -21.90 -22.10 3.82
CA THR A 172 -22.31 -21.34 2.64
C THR A 172 -23.74 -21.62 2.20
N ALA A 173 -24.34 -22.74 2.64
CA ALA A 173 -25.65 -23.18 2.18
C ALA A 173 -26.78 -22.21 2.60
N SER A 174 -26.75 -21.75 3.86
CA SER A 174 -27.73 -20.77 4.35
C SER A 174 -27.22 -20.04 5.60
N ARG A 175 -27.91 -18.96 5.97
CA ARG A 175 -27.62 -18.24 7.22
C ARG A 175 -27.91 -19.07 8.47
N ASP A 176 -28.86 -19.99 8.41
CA ASP A 176 -29.18 -20.84 9.57
C ASP A 176 -28.16 -21.96 9.72
N GLU A 177 -27.71 -22.53 8.59
CA GLU A 177 -26.61 -23.49 8.58
C GLU A 177 -25.33 -22.84 9.11
N PHE A 178 -25.04 -21.59 8.72
CA PHE A 178 -23.94 -20.82 9.28
C PHE A 178 -23.97 -20.77 10.81
N LYS A 179 -25.15 -20.55 11.41
CA LYS A 179 -25.30 -20.49 12.88
C LYS A 179 -25.08 -21.85 13.53
N VAL A 180 -25.63 -22.91 12.95
CA VAL A 180 -25.46 -24.29 13.44
C VAL A 180 -23.99 -24.66 13.45
N GLN A 181 -23.31 -24.44 12.32
CA GLN A 181 -21.90 -24.73 12.15
C GLN A 181 -21.01 -23.84 13.03
N LEU A 182 -21.34 -22.55 13.21
CA LEU A 182 -20.59 -21.66 14.09
C LEU A 182 -20.73 -22.09 15.56
N LYS A 183 -21.91 -22.55 15.98
CA LYS A 183 -22.13 -23.12 17.31
C LYS A 183 -21.28 -24.38 17.52
N TYR A 184 -21.20 -25.24 16.50
CA TYR A 184 -20.32 -26.40 16.55
C TYR A 184 -18.86 -25.98 16.76
N LEU A 185 -18.34 -25.07 15.92
CA LEU A 185 -16.98 -24.56 16.06
C LEU A 185 -16.72 -23.92 17.43
N TYR A 186 -17.67 -23.14 17.95
CA TYR A 186 -17.59 -22.54 19.29
C TYR A 186 -17.29 -23.55 20.41
N ASN A 187 -17.83 -24.76 20.30
CA ASN A 187 -17.64 -25.82 21.29
C ASN A 187 -16.38 -26.67 21.06
N HIS A 188 -15.77 -26.62 19.86
CA HIS A 188 -14.69 -27.54 19.46
C HIS A 188 -13.37 -26.82 19.13
N CYS A 189 -13.37 -25.50 18.94
CA CYS A 189 -12.21 -24.70 18.59
C CYS A 189 -11.71 -23.82 19.76
N THR A 190 -10.42 -23.51 19.76
CA THR A 190 -9.80 -22.53 20.66
C THR A 190 -10.05 -21.09 20.20
N ALA A 191 -9.83 -20.13 21.09
CA ALA A 191 -9.94 -18.70 20.74
C ALA A 191 -9.04 -18.30 19.56
N LEU A 192 -7.82 -18.87 19.47
CA LEU A 192 -6.90 -18.62 18.37
C LEU A 192 -7.44 -19.16 17.04
N GLU A 193 -8.04 -20.34 17.03
CA GLU A 193 -8.68 -20.90 15.84
C GLU A 193 -9.85 -20.03 15.37
N HIS A 194 -10.66 -19.50 16.30
CA HIS A 194 -11.73 -18.56 15.98
C HIS A 194 -11.24 -17.24 15.35
N LYS A 195 -10.07 -16.73 15.77
CA LYS A 195 -9.42 -15.57 15.13
C LYS A 195 -9.18 -15.82 13.64
N TRP A 196 -8.60 -16.98 13.32
CA TRP A 196 -8.27 -17.35 11.94
C TRP A 196 -9.50 -17.74 11.12
N LEU A 197 -10.47 -18.44 11.73
CA LEU A 197 -11.78 -18.70 11.12
C LEU A 197 -12.49 -17.41 10.73
N ALA A 198 -12.49 -16.39 11.60
CA ALA A 198 -13.08 -15.08 11.28
C ALA A 198 -12.43 -14.46 10.03
N ARG A 199 -11.10 -14.59 9.88
CA ARG A 199 -10.38 -14.11 8.69
C ARG A 199 -10.72 -14.90 7.43
N ILE A 200 -10.75 -16.23 7.54
CA ILE A 200 -11.09 -17.13 6.43
C ILE A 200 -12.53 -16.86 5.95
N ILE A 201 -13.49 -16.78 6.86
CA ILE A 201 -14.90 -16.52 6.57
C ILE A 201 -15.11 -15.14 5.94
N LEU A 202 -14.47 -14.10 6.50
CA LEU A 202 -14.54 -12.76 5.93
C LEU A 202 -13.72 -12.63 4.64
N LYS A 203 -13.02 -13.70 4.23
CA LYS A 203 -11.98 -13.69 3.21
C LYS A 203 -11.05 -12.49 3.40
N SER A 204 -10.78 -12.10 4.65
CA SER A 204 -9.86 -11.02 5.01
C SER A 204 -8.46 -11.62 5.13
N SER A 205 -7.47 -10.92 4.57
CA SER A 205 -6.25 -11.57 4.14
C SER A 205 -5.17 -11.66 5.19
N LEU A 206 -4.36 -12.72 5.09
CA LEU A 206 -2.91 -12.61 5.22
C LEU A 206 -2.44 -11.60 4.15
N ASN A 207 -2.02 -10.40 4.54
CA ASN A 207 -1.67 -9.23 3.70
C ASN A 207 -1.50 -9.49 2.16
N VAL A 208 -2.63 -9.38 1.42
CA VAL A 208 -3.01 -9.97 0.09
C VAL A 208 -2.05 -9.93 -1.11
N ARG A 209 -0.88 -9.29 -1.12
CA ARG A 209 -0.08 -9.24 -2.37
C ARG A 209 1.26 -9.93 -2.33
N LYS A 210 1.89 -10.00 -1.16
CA LYS A 210 3.18 -10.65 -1.02
C LYS A 210 3.01 -12.14 -0.70
N ASP A 211 1.93 -12.50 -0.02
CA ASP A 211 1.72 -13.86 0.47
C ASP A 211 1.24 -14.84 -0.61
N VAL A 212 0.47 -14.38 -1.62
CA VAL A 212 -0.01 -15.23 -2.73
C VAL A 212 1.16 -15.81 -3.53
N ALA A 213 2.07 -14.95 -3.98
CA ALA A 213 3.23 -15.38 -4.76
C ALA A 213 4.14 -16.33 -3.94
N VAL A 214 4.29 -16.06 -2.64
CA VAL A 214 5.07 -16.91 -1.74
C VAL A 214 4.42 -18.29 -1.61
N ILE A 215 3.12 -18.36 -1.37
CA ILE A 215 2.38 -19.63 -1.23
C ILE A 215 2.40 -20.41 -2.55
N LEU A 216 2.09 -19.79 -3.68
CA LEU A 216 2.11 -20.46 -4.99
C LEU A 216 3.52 -20.97 -5.34
N ASN A 217 4.57 -20.16 -5.20
CA ASN A 217 5.95 -20.59 -5.44
C ASN A 217 6.46 -21.64 -4.44
N THR A 218 5.71 -21.88 -3.37
CA THR A 218 6.00 -22.99 -2.44
C THR A 218 5.33 -24.27 -2.89
N ILE A 219 4.17 -24.18 -3.54
CA ILE A 219 3.51 -25.34 -4.14
C ILE A 219 4.38 -25.89 -5.27
N HIS A 220 4.76 -25.04 -6.23
CA HIS A 220 5.57 -25.41 -7.39
C HIS A 220 6.16 -24.16 -8.08
N PRO A 221 7.34 -24.22 -8.73
CA PRO A 221 7.92 -23.08 -9.44
C PRO A 221 7.00 -22.48 -10.53
N LEU A 222 6.24 -23.33 -11.24
CA LEU A 222 5.31 -22.92 -12.29
C LEU A 222 3.90 -22.57 -11.78
N ALA A 223 3.64 -22.59 -10.47
CA ALA A 223 2.28 -22.35 -9.95
C ALA A 223 1.79 -20.92 -10.20
N ILE A 224 2.68 -19.91 -10.21
CA ILE A 224 2.31 -18.54 -10.57
C ILE A 224 1.94 -18.45 -12.06
N ASP A 225 2.72 -19.08 -12.93
CA ASP A 225 2.47 -19.08 -14.37
C ASP A 225 1.17 -19.82 -14.68
N MET A 226 0.94 -20.97 -14.03
CA MET A 226 -0.31 -21.69 -14.12
C MET A 226 -1.48 -20.85 -13.61
N PHE A 227 -1.34 -20.16 -12.47
CA PHE A 227 -2.38 -19.24 -11.97
C PHE A 227 -2.67 -18.09 -12.94
N ALA A 228 -1.65 -17.57 -13.64
CA ALA A 228 -1.83 -16.49 -14.60
C ALA A 228 -2.70 -16.90 -15.80
N VAL A 229 -2.54 -18.14 -16.29
CA VAL A 229 -3.30 -18.71 -17.42
C VAL A 229 -4.56 -19.48 -17.00
N ASN A 230 -4.72 -19.74 -15.70
CA ASN A 230 -5.79 -20.53 -15.13
C ASN A 230 -6.02 -20.11 -13.67
N HIS A 231 -6.99 -19.21 -13.46
CA HIS A 231 -7.32 -18.67 -12.15
C HIS A 231 -8.14 -19.64 -11.28
N ASN A 232 -7.74 -20.92 -11.23
CA ASN A 232 -8.37 -21.98 -10.45
C ASN A 232 -7.34 -22.63 -9.51
N LEU A 233 -7.50 -22.38 -8.20
CA LEU A 233 -6.59 -22.94 -7.18
C LEU A 233 -6.66 -24.47 -7.07
N GLU A 234 -7.84 -25.05 -7.27
CA GLU A 234 -8.01 -26.50 -7.22
C GLU A 234 -7.22 -27.15 -8.33
N ASP A 235 -7.41 -26.72 -9.58
CA ASP A 235 -6.69 -27.26 -10.74
C ASP A 235 -5.16 -27.12 -10.62
N ILE A 236 -4.68 -26.02 -10.03
CA ILE A 236 -3.26 -25.84 -9.70
C ILE A 236 -2.78 -26.88 -8.70
N CYS A 237 -3.53 -27.11 -7.62
CA CYS A 237 -3.18 -28.12 -6.63
C CYS A 237 -3.26 -29.54 -7.23
N MET A 238 -4.24 -29.79 -8.10
CA MET A 238 -4.41 -31.06 -8.81
C MET A 238 -3.28 -31.36 -9.78
N THR A 239 -2.80 -30.34 -10.49
CA THR A 239 -1.75 -30.52 -11.51
C THR A 239 -0.35 -30.45 -10.91
N LEU A 240 -0.13 -29.56 -9.93
CA LEU A 240 1.19 -29.27 -9.33
C LEU A 240 1.28 -29.77 -7.88
N TYR A 241 0.66 -30.90 -7.59
CA TYR A 241 0.68 -31.51 -6.26
C TYR A 241 2.11 -31.92 -5.87
N ASP A 242 3.01 -32.21 -6.83
CA ASP A 242 4.44 -32.46 -6.59
C ASP A 242 5.31 -31.21 -6.91
N TYR A 243 6.29 -30.86 -6.06
CA TYR A 243 7.17 -29.68 -6.25
C TYR A 243 8.21 -29.95 -7.33
N ASP A 244 8.65 -31.20 -7.42
CA ASP A 244 9.65 -31.67 -8.38
C ASP A 244 8.98 -32.26 -9.64
N LEU A 245 7.67 -32.06 -9.82
CA LEU A 245 6.96 -32.56 -10.98
C LEU A 245 7.44 -31.86 -12.25
N GLN A 246 7.89 -32.64 -13.24
CA GLN A 246 8.12 -32.08 -14.56
C GLN A 246 6.78 -31.97 -15.28
N VAL A 247 6.34 -30.72 -15.47
CA VAL A 247 5.14 -30.38 -16.21
C VAL A 247 5.49 -29.45 -17.36
N ASP A 248 4.71 -29.52 -18.43
CA ASP A 248 4.83 -28.57 -19.53
C ASP A 248 4.51 -27.15 -19.04
N ILE A 249 5.12 -26.18 -19.72
CA ILE A 249 4.87 -24.76 -19.44
C ILE A 249 3.36 -24.48 -19.61
N PRO A 250 2.68 -23.96 -18.57
CA PRO A 250 1.26 -23.67 -18.63
C PRO A 250 0.91 -22.74 -19.78
N ARG A 251 -0.18 -23.04 -20.50
CA ARG A 251 -0.68 -22.24 -21.62
C ARG A 251 -2.14 -21.88 -21.40
N VAL A 252 -2.56 -20.79 -22.04
CA VAL A 252 -3.97 -20.41 -22.11
C VAL A 252 -4.75 -21.49 -22.84
N CYS A 253 -5.85 -21.94 -22.23
CA CYS A 253 -6.73 -22.97 -22.77
C CYS A 253 -8.17 -22.46 -22.84
N VAL A 254 -8.91 -22.93 -23.85
CA VAL A 254 -10.37 -22.70 -23.92
C VAL A 254 -11.04 -23.39 -22.72
N GLY A 255 -12.06 -22.75 -22.14
CA GLY A 255 -12.72 -23.19 -20.92
C GLY A 255 -12.02 -22.84 -19.59
N LYS A 256 -10.80 -22.28 -19.60
CA LYS A 256 -10.10 -21.84 -18.38
C LYS A 256 -9.91 -20.32 -18.35
N PRO A 257 -10.37 -19.61 -17.30
CA PRO A 257 -10.23 -18.16 -17.23
C PRO A 257 -8.78 -17.75 -16.99
N PHE A 258 -8.34 -16.71 -17.70
CA PHE A 258 -7.03 -16.09 -17.47
C PHE A 258 -7.13 -14.57 -17.27
N GLY A 259 -6.02 -13.96 -16.87
CA GLY A 259 -5.99 -12.54 -16.53
C GLY A 259 -6.41 -11.62 -17.67
N PHE A 260 -7.27 -10.65 -17.38
CA PHE A 260 -7.63 -9.60 -18.34
C PHE A 260 -6.48 -8.60 -18.51
N MET A 261 -6.20 -8.17 -19.74
CA MET A 261 -5.36 -7.01 -19.99
C MET A 261 -6.07 -5.74 -19.46
N LEU A 262 -5.30 -4.86 -18.82
CA LEU A 262 -5.83 -3.66 -18.18
C LEU A 262 -5.31 -2.40 -18.87
N SER A 263 -6.11 -1.34 -18.84
CA SER A 263 -5.69 -0.03 -19.33
C SER A 263 -4.98 0.79 -18.24
N ALA A 264 -3.81 1.36 -18.55
CA ALA A 264 -3.18 2.42 -17.75
C ALA A 264 -4.01 3.72 -17.80
N ARG A 265 -3.82 4.60 -16.81
CA ARG A 265 -4.39 5.95 -16.88
C ARG A 265 -3.42 6.84 -17.62
N THR A 266 -3.91 7.62 -18.58
CA THR A 266 -3.11 8.64 -19.27
C THR A 266 -3.83 9.99 -19.24
N ASN A 267 -3.14 11.02 -19.76
CA ASN A 267 -3.69 12.34 -20.02
C ASN A 267 -3.32 12.77 -21.45
N LEU A 268 -3.95 13.83 -21.94
CA LEU A 268 -3.74 14.29 -23.31
C LEU A 268 -2.31 14.77 -23.61
N ALA A 269 -1.51 15.13 -22.61
CA ALA A 269 -0.13 15.56 -22.83
C ALA A 269 0.84 14.38 -23.02
N THR A 270 0.47 13.17 -22.57
CA THR A 270 1.33 11.98 -22.63
C THR A 270 0.80 10.90 -23.57
N VAL A 271 -0.41 11.05 -24.11
CA VAL A 271 -1.05 10.00 -24.93
C VAL A 271 -0.21 9.61 -26.14
N GLU A 272 0.40 10.57 -26.85
CA GLU A 272 1.26 10.27 -28.01
C GLU A 272 2.50 9.48 -27.59
N SER A 273 3.19 9.91 -26.52
CA SER A 273 4.36 9.18 -26.00
C SER A 273 4.00 7.79 -25.47
N ASP A 274 2.83 7.64 -24.84
CA ASP A 274 2.35 6.35 -24.34
C ASP A 274 2.05 5.39 -25.50
N MET A 275 1.64 5.93 -26.65
CA MET A 275 1.46 5.20 -27.91
C MET A 275 2.75 5.14 -28.75
N ALA A 276 3.91 5.43 -28.15
CA ALA A 276 5.23 5.42 -28.80
C ALA A 276 5.34 6.34 -30.05
N ASN A 277 4.50 7.36 -30.14
CA ASN A 277 4.34 8.25 -31.30
C ASN A 277 4.02 7.50 -32.61
N ASP A 278 3.36 6.35 -32.50
CA ASP A 278 2.92 5.53 -33.62
C ASP A 278 1.39 5.57 -33.76
N GLU A 279 0.86 4.91 -34.79
CA GLU A 279 -0.58 4.76 -34.97
C GLU A 279 -1.24 3.97 -33.83
N PHE A 280 -2.44 4.42 -33.48
CA PHE A 280 -3.24 3.81 -32.43
C PHE A 280 -4.71 3.75 -32.83
N PHE A 281 -5.43 2.89 -32.12
CA PHE A 281 -6.86 2.70 -32.25
C PHE A 281 -7.57 3.31 -31.05
N MET A 282 -8.69 3.98 -31.30
CA MET A 282 -9.54 4.61 -30.29
C MET A 282 -10.89 3.92 -30.28
N GLU A 283 -11.36 3.58 -29.08
CA GLU A 283 -12.65 2.94 -28.85
C GLU A 283 -13.37 3.62 -27.69
N ILE A 284 -14.70 3.56 -27.71
CA ILE A 284 -15.51 3.99 -26.56
C ILE A 284 -15.20 3.08 -25.37
N LYS A 285 -15.00 3.71 -24.21
CA LYS A 285 -14.90 2.98 -22.95
C LYS A 285 -16.30 2.67 -22.43
N PHE A 286 -16.74 1.43 -22.64
CA PHE A 286 -18.03 0.95 -22.13
C PHE A 286 -18.04 0.84 -20.59
N ASP A 287 -19.18 1.19 -19.97
CA ASP A 287 -19.45 1.15 -18.52
C ASP A 287 -20.33 -0.06 -18.16
N GLY A 288 -19.80 -1.27 -18.33
CA GLY A 288 -20.52 -2.52 -18.11
C GLY A 288 -19.88 -3.46 -17.08
N GLU A 289 -20.01 -4.75 -17.35
CA GLU A 289 -19.28 -5.82 -16.67
C GLU A 289 -18.35 -6.51 -17.68
N ARG A 290 -17.04 -6.42 -17.45
CA ARG A 290 -16.04 -7.13 -18.26
C ARG A 290 -16.25 -8.65 -18.22
N VAL A 291 -16.33 -9.28 -19.39
CA VAL A 291 -16.55 -10.73 -19.56
C VAL A 291 -15.61 -11.29 -20.62
N GLN A 292 -15.01 -12.44 -20.32
CA GLN A 292 -14.33 -13.30 -21.28
C GLN A 292 -15.26 -14.44 -21.67
N VAL A 293 -15.52 -14.61 -22.96
CA VAL A 293 -16.38 -15.69 -23.49
C VAL A 293 -15.48 -16.72 -24.16
N HIS A 294 -15.55 -17.97 -23.69
CA HIS A 294 -14.85 -19.11 -24.27
C HIS A 294 -15.87 -19.94 -25.03
N LYS A 295 -15.60 -20.22 -26.29
CA LYS A 295 -16.40 -21.13 -27.11
C LYS A 295 -15.58 -22.36 -27.45
N LYS A 296 -16.15 -23.54 -27.23
CA LYS A 296 -15.64 -24.83 -27.70
C LYS A 296 -16.80 -25.61 -28.29
N ASP A 297 -16.80 -25.81 -29.61
CA ASP A 297 -17.93 -26.37 -30.34
C ASP A 297 -19.21 -25.57 -30.06
N ALA A 298 -20.23 -26.19 -29.47
CA ALA A 298 -21.46 -25.51 -29.03
C ALA A 298 -21.36 -24.96 -27.59
N GLU A 299 -20.39 -25.42 -26.79
CA GLU A 299 -20.24 -25.05 -25.38
C GLU A 299 -19.70 -23.63 -25.22
N LEU A 300 -20.28 -22.88 -24.27
CA LEU A 300 -19.94 -21.50 -23.94
C LEU A 300 -19.67 -21.36 -22.45
N SER A 301 -18.52 -20.77 -22.11
CA SER A 301 -18.18 -20.39 -20.73
C SER A 301 -17.94 -18.90 -20.62
N TYR A 302 -18.47 -18.27 -19.55
CA TYR A 302 -18.45 -16.82 -19.37
C TYR A 302 -17.76 -16.48 -18.06
N PHE A 303 -16.60 -15.86 -18.13
CA PHE A 303 -15.82 -15.52 -16.96
C PHE A 303 -15.80 -14.02 -16.75
N SER A 304 -16.22 -13.60 -15.56
CA SER A 304 -16.12 -12.19 -15.15
C SER A 304 -14.67 -11.81 -14.83
N ARG A 305 -14.41 -10.51 -14.69
CA ARG A 305 -13.13 -10.00 -14.17
C ARG A 305 -12.66 -10.60 -12.83
N GLY A 306 -13.60 -11.01 -11.98
CA GLY A 306 -13.30 -11.67 -10.71
C GLY A 306 -13.08 -13.18 -10.84
N TYR A 307 -13.02 -13.70 -12.07
CA TYR A 307 -12.91 -15.11 -12.42
C TYR A 307 -14.09 -15.99 -11.98
N GLY A 308 -15.20 -15.36 -11.54
CA GLY A 308 -16.46 -16.06 -11.36
C GLY A 308 -17.08 -16.43 -12.71
N GLU A 309 -17.59 -17.65 -12.81
CA GLU A 309 -18.27 -18.19 -13.97
C GLU A 309 -19.77 -17.88 -13.94
N TYR A 310 -20.30 -17.41 -15.08
CA TYR A 310 -21.69 -16.97 -15.25
C TYR A 310 -22.39 -17.66 -16.43
N SER A 311 -21.92 -18.83 -16.83
CA SER A 311 -22.46 -19.61 -17.96
C SER A 311 -23.95 -19.91 -17.80
N HIS A 312 -24.37 -20.35 -16.61
CA HIS A 312 -25.78 -20.54 -16.23
C HIS A 312 -26.67 -19.28 -16.36
N VAL A 313 -26.09 -18.08 -16.37
CA VAL A 313 -26.82 -16.81 -16.53
C VAL A 313 -26.97 -16.44 -18.01
N TYR A 314 -25.92 -16.65 -18.79
CA TYR A 314 -25.82 -16.15 -20.16
C TYR A 314 -26.15 -17.21 -21.23
N GLY A 315 -26.23 -18.48 -20.86
CA GLY A 315 -26.48 -19.62 -21.75
C GLY A 315 -25.21 -20.43 -21.98
N GLU A 316 -25.20 -21.69 -21.54
CA GLU A 316 -24.04 -22.59 -21.55
C GLU A 316 -23.77 -23.20 -22.92
N SER A 317 -24.72 -23.05 -23.86
CA SER A 317 -24.61 -23.53 -25.22
C SER A 317 -25.11 -22.52 -26.25
N THR A 318 -24.56 -22.57 -27.46
CA THR A 318 -25.09 -21.86 -28.63
C THR A 318 -26.49 -22.33 -29.03
N ALA A 319 -26.91 -23.51 -28.56
CA ALA A 319 -28.25 -24.06 -28.79
C ALA A 319 -29.29 -23.61 -27.75
N ASP A 320 -28.87 -22.95 -26.66
CA ASP A 320 -29.76 -22.57 -25.57
C ASP A 320 -30.69 -21.45 -25.99
N GLN A 321 -31.96 -21.79 -26.23
CA GLN A 321 -32.98 -20.83 -26.64
C GLN A 321 -33.23 -19.77 -25.57
N ARG A 322 -33.50 -18.53 -26.01
CA ARG A 322 -33.80 -17.39 -25.14
C ARG A 322 -32.66 -17.07 -24.17
N THR A 323 -31.42 -17.24 -24.63
CA THR A 323 -30.21 -16.84 -23.90
C THR A 323 -29.32 -15.96 -24.76
N LEU A 324 -28.26 -15.39 -24.19
CA LEU A 324 -27.23 -14.71 -24.99
C LEU A 324 -26.46 -15.72 -25.85
N GLY A 325 -26.31 -16.97 -25.38
CA GLY A 325 -25.68 -18.07 -26.10
C GLY A 325 -26.28 -18.30 -27.50
N GLU A 326 -27.61 -18.25 -27.63
CA GLU A 326 -28.30 -18.32 -28.93
C GLU A 326 -27.82 -17.23 -29.90
N TYR A 327 -27.73 -15.98 -29.43
CA TYR A 327 -27.30 -14.86 -30.27
C TYR A 327 -25.81 -14.92 -30.59
N LEU A 328 -24.98 -15.43 -29.68
CA LEU A 328 -23.57 -15.73 -29.97
C LEU A 328 -23.43 -16.81 -31.04
N GLY A 329 -24.24 -17.87 -30.99
CA GLY A 329 -24.27 -18.93 -32.00
C GLY A 329 -24.67 -18.42 -33.40
N ARG A 330 -25.56 -17.42 -33.48
CA ARG A 330 -25.92 -16.75 -34.73
C ARG A 330 -24.89 -15.73 -35.21
N SER A 331 -24.17 -15.12 -34.27
CA SER A 331 -23.22 -14.03 -34.55
C SER A 331 -21.85 -14.55 -34.98
N ILE A 332 -21.39 -15.67 -34.41
CA ILE A 332 -20.09 -16.28 -34.70
C ILE A 332 -20.23 -17.20 -35.92
N ASP A 333 -19.31 -17.09 -36.88
CA ASP A 333 -19.25 -17.96 -38.05
C ASP A 333 -19.25 -19.45 -37.65
N PRO A 334 -20.09 -20.31 -38.25
CA PRO A 334 -20.17 -21.73 -37.92
C PRO A 334 -18.86 -22.52 -38.02
N HIS A 335 -17.90 -22.09 -38.83
CA HIS A 335 -16.58 -22.74 -38.97
C HIS A 335 -15.63 -22.44 -37.81
N VAL A 336 -16.00 -21.53 -36.90
CA VAL A 336 -15.21 -21.23 -35.70
C VAL A 336 -15.55 -22.25 -34.62
N VAL A 337 -14.73 -23.31 -34.54
CA VAL A 337 -14.87 -24.38 -33.56
C VAL A 337 -14.45 -23.91 -32.17
N THR A 338 -13.33 -23.18 -32.06
CA THR A 338 -12.83 -22.67 -30.77
C THR A 338 -12.49 -21.19 -30.85
N CYS A 339 -12.94 -20.41 -29.87
CA CYS A 339 -12.47 -19.04 -29.71
C CYS A 339 -12.51 -18.53 -28.26
N ILE A 340 -11.75 -17.48 -27.99
CA ILE A 340 -11.82 -16.73 -26.74
C ILE A 340 -12.02 -15.25 -27.09
N LEU A 341 -13.14 -14.68 -26.67
CA LEU A 341 -13.53 -13.30 -26.90
C LEU A 341 -13.39 -12.49 -25.61
N ASP A 342 -12.86 -11.28 -25.72
CA ASP A 342 -12.84 -10.31 -24.63
C ASP A 342 -13.80 -9.16 -24.95
N GLY A 343 -14.74 -8.91 -24.05
CA GLY A 343 -15.82 -7.95 -24.26
C GLY A 343 -16.37 -7.35 -22.97
N GLU A 344 -17.30 -6.43 -23.12
CA GLU A 344 -18.04 -5.81 -22.03
C GLU A 344 -19.52 -6.20 -22.13
N MET A 345 -20.08 -6.74 -21.06
CA MET A 345 -21.50 -7.02 -20.94
C MET A 345 -22.24 -5.74 -20.56
N MET A 346 -23.14 -5.29 -21.43
CA MET A 346 -23.90 -4.06 -21.32
C MET A 346 -25.39 -4.34 -21.12
N SER A 347 -26.08 -3.42 -20.46
CA SER A 347 -27.54 -3.37 -20.49
C SER A 347 -27.98 -2.49 -21.67
N TYR A 348 -28.84 -3.01 -22.52
CA TYR A 348 -29.36 -2.33 -23.70
C TYR A 348 -30.85 -2.09 -23.57
N ASN A 349 -31.29 -0.84 -23.75
CA ASN A 349 -32.70 -0.48 -23.71
C ASN A 349 -33.36 -0.71 -25.07
N LYS A 350 -34.42 -1.52 -25.11
CA LYS A 350 -35.09 -1.94 -26.36
C LYS A 350 -35.71 -0.75 -27.12
N GLN A 351 -36.36 0.15 -26.40
CA GLN A 351 -37.11 1.26 -27.00
C GLN A 351 -36.19 2.40 -27.41
N LYS A 352 -35.25 2.77 -26.54
CA LYS A 352 -34.32 3.89 -26.75
C LYS A 352 -33.16 3.51 -27.67
N LYS A 353 -32.94 2.21 -27.92
CA LYS A 353 -31.82 1.67 -28.70
C LYS A 353 -30.46 2.21 -28.24
N LYS A 354 -30.26 2.22 -26.91
CA LYS A 354 -29.09 2.80 -26.25
C LYS A 354 -28.65 1.96 -25.09
N PHE A 355 -27.36 1.99 -24.80
CA PHE A 355 -26.82 1.41 -23.58
C PHE A 355 -27.31 2.18 -22.35
N VAL A 356 -27.62 1.44 -21.30
CA VAL A 356 -27.98 1.98 -20.00
C VAL A 356 -26.72 2.06 -19.15
N SER A 357 -26.44 3.24 -18.59
CA SER A 357 -25.34 3.42 -17.64
C SER A 357 -25.55 2.52 -16.42
N LYS A 358 -24.47 1.93 -15.93
CA LYS A 358 -24.45 1.15 -14.70
C LYS A 358 -24.88 1.95 -13.46
N GLY A 359 -24.82 3.27 -13.52
CA GLY A 359 -25.34 4.17 -12.48
C GLY A 359 -26.86 4.05 -12.22
N CYS A 360 -27.61 3.43 -13.13
CA CYS A 360 -29.08 3.26 -13.03
C CYS A 360 -29.53 2.06 -12.17
N ASN A 361 -28.67 1.46 -11.35
CA ASN A 361 -28.95 0.26 -10.53
C ASN A 361 -29.41 -0.97 -11.33
N VAL A 362 -28.91 -1.11 -12.56
CA VAL A 362 -29.23 -2.26 -13.42
C VAL A 362 -28.12 -3.30 -13.31
N ASP A 363 -28.47 -4.52 -12.87
CA ASP A 363 -27.54 -5.65 -12.78
C ASP A 363 -27.71 -6.59 -13.97
N VAL A 364 -26.77 -6.51 -14.92
CA VAL A 364 -26.76 -7.36 -16.13
C VAL A 364 -26.66 -8.86 -15.81
N LYS A 365 -26.19 -9.24 -14.62
CA LYS A 365 -26.09 -10.65 -14.17
C LYS A 365 -27.41 -11.21 -13.65
N ARG A 366 -28.41 -10.35 -13.45
CA ARG A 366 -29.75 -10.73 -12.98
C ARG A 366 -30.83 -10.45 -14.01
N MET A 367 -30.43 -9.90 -15.15
CA MET A 367 -31.33 -9.54 -16.24
C MET A 367 -31.66 -10.79 -17.06
N HIS A 368 -32.93 -10.93 -17.45
CA HIS A 368 -33.33 -11.97 -18.39
C HIS A 368 -33.28 -11.44 -19.82
N VAL A 369 -33.04 -12.31 -20.81
CA VAL A 369 -33.01 -11.92 -22.23
C VAL A 369 -34.35 -11.31 -22.70
N ASP A 370 -35.43 -11.67 -22.00
CA ASP A 370 -36.83 -11.33 -22.28
C ASP A 370 -37.37 -10.20 -21.41
N ASP A 371 -36.53 -9.55 -20.60
CA ASP A 371 -36.98 -8.38 -19.84
C ASP A 371 -37.57 -7.33 -20.78
N VAL A 372 -38.74 -6.78 -20.41
CA VAL A 372 -39.57 -5.95 -21.29
C VAL A 372 -38.87 -4.64 -21.66
N VAL A 373 -38.00 -4.13 -20.79
CA VAL A 373 -37.41 -2.81 -20.91
C VAL A 373 -35.98 -2.89 -21.41
N ASN A 374 -35.16 -3.75 -20.79
CA ASN A 374 -33.74 -3.86 -21.08
C ASN A 374 -33.36 -5.31 -21.37
N HIS A 375 -32.22 -5.54 -22.02
CA HIS A 375 -31.62 -6.88 -22.10
C HIS A 375 -30.11 -6.81 -22.12
N GLN A 376 -29.46 -7.98 -22.01
CA GLN A 376 -28.02 -8.08 -22.16
C GLN A 376 -27.60 -7.83 -23.61
N CYS A 377 -26.47 -7.13 -23.76
CA CYS A 377 -25.73 -6.94 -24.99
C CYS A 377 -24.24 -7.19 -24.72
N PHE A 378 -23.61 -8.11 -25.43
CA PHE A 378 -22.18 -8.33 -25.35
C PHE A 378 -21.45 -7.51 -26.40
N VAL A 379 -20.63 -6.55 -25.96
CA VAL A 379 -19.83 -5.71 -26.84
C VAL A 379 -18.40 -6.24 -26.86
N VAL A 380 -18.01 -6.86 -27.97
CA VAL A 380 -16.70 -7.51 -28.16
C VAL A 380 -15.70 -6.51 -28.73
N PHE A 381 -14.50 -6.43 -28.15
CA PHE A 381 -13.43 -5.55 -28.63
C PHE A 381 -12.08 -6.27 -28.85
N ASP A 382 -11.95 -7.55 -28.52
CA ASP A 382 -10.72 -8.33 -28.79
C ASP A 382 -11.01 -9.83 -28.96
N CYS A 383 -10.11 -10.52 -29.67
CA CYS A 383 -10.10 -11.97 -29.86
C CYS A 383 -8.73 -12.53 -29.45
N LEU A 384 -8.72 -13.45 -28.48
CA LEU A 384 -7.50 -13.93 -27.84
C LEU A 384 -7.12 -15.35 -28.28
N TYR A 385 -8.05 -16.08 -28.89
CA TYR A 385 -7.84 -17.42 -29.39
C TYR A 385 -8.81 -17.69 -30.54
N HIS A 386 -8.33 -18.36 -31.60
CA HIS A 386 -9.15 -18.71 -32.76
C HIS A 386 -8.67 -20.03 -33.38
N ASN A 387 -9.53 -21.05 -33.40
CA ASN A 387 -9.33 -22.36 -34.05
C ASN A 387 -7.94 -22.97 -33.83
N GLY A 388 -7.54 -23.13 -32.56
CA GLY A 388 -6.25 -23.73 -32.21
C GLY A 388 -5.09 -22.74 -32.06
N ARG A 389 -5.24 -21.49 -32.52
CA ARG A 389 -4.20 -20.46 -32.47
C ARG A 389 -4.44 -19.48 -31.32
N LEU A 390 -3.48 -19.41 -30.40
CA LEU A 390 -3.42 -18.36 -29.38
C LEU A 390 -2.96 -17.05 -30.03
N LEU A 391 -3.71 -15.96 -29.80
CA LEU A 391 -3.47 -14.67 -30.45
C LEU A 391 -2.86 -13.63 -29.52
N THR A 392 -2.58 -13.95 -28.24
CA THR A 392 -2.09 -12.97 -27.25
C THR A 392 -0.77 -12.30 -27.64
N GLU A 393 0.08 -13.01 -28.38
CA GLU A 393 1.36 -12.50 -28.88
C GLU A 393 1.24 -11.71 -30.19
N GLU A 394 0.07 -11.73 -30.84
CA GLU A 394 -0.19 -10.99 -32.07
C GLU A 394 -0.50 -9.52 -31.77
N PRO A 395 -0.16 -8.58 -32.68
CA PRO A 395 -0.57 -7.19 -32.60
C PRO A 395 -2.08 -7.00 -32.48
N PHE A 396 -2.53 -5.95 -31.78
CA PHE A 396 -3.96 -5.64 -31.63
C PHE A 396 -4.67 -5.50 -32.99
N GLU A 397 -4.02 -4.88 -33.97
CA GLU A 397 -4.55 -4.76 -35.33
C GLU A 397 -4.89 -6.13 -35.95
N THR A 398 -3.97 -7.10 -35.83
CA THR A 398 -4.17 -8.46 -36.32
C THR A 398 -5.30 -9.16 -35.59
N ARG A 399 -5.34 -9.07 -34.25
CA ARG A 399 -6.41 -9.68 -33.43
C ARG A 399 -7.77 -9.09 -33.78
N ARG A 400 -7.82 -7.78 -34.02
CA ARG A 400 -9.03 -7.07 -34.40
C ARG A 400 -9.52 -7.48 -35.79
N SER A 401 -8.63 -7.58 -36.77
CA SER A 401 -8.98 -8.04 -38.12
C SER A 401 -9.52 -9.47 -38.11
N ILE A 402 -8.92 -10.37 -37.31
CA ILE A 402 -9.41 -11.74 -37.13
C ILE A 402 -10.80 -11.74 -36.49
N LEU A 403 -11.02 -10.94 -35.44
CA LEU A 403 -12.34 -10.81 -34.81
C LEU A 403 -13.42 -10.38 -35.82
N GLU A 404 -13.12 -9.37 -36.63
CA GLU A 404 -14.04 -8.84 -37.64
C GLU A 404 -14.34 -9.83 -38.78
N SER A 405 -13.45 -10.79 -39.05
CA SER A 405 -13.63 -11.74 -40.15
C SER A 405 -14.66 -12.83 -39.85
N PHE A 406 -14.98 -13.10 -38.58
CA PHE A 406 -15.91 -14.18 -38.20
C PHE A 406 -17.09 -13.74 -37.32
N LEU A 407 -17.08 -12.52 -36.76
CA LEU A 407 -18.16 -12.05 -35.90
C LEU A 407 -19.09 -11.09 -36.65
N THR A 408 -20.34 -11.52 -36.86
CA THR A 408 -21.41 -10.72 -37.47
C THR A 408 -22.22 -10.02 -36.37
N PRO A 409 -22.20 -8.68 -36.27
CA PRO A 409 -22.92 -7.96 -35.21
C PRO A 409 -24.44 -8.09 -35.31
N ILE A 410 -25.09 -8.26 -34.15
CA ILE A 410 -26.53 -8.23 -33.94
C ILE A 410 -26.86 -7.07 -32.99
N GLU A 411 -27.57 -6.05 -33.49
CA GLU A 411 -27.88 -4.84 -32.74
C GLU A 411 -28.51 -5.14 -31.37
N GLY A 412 -27.94 -4.58 -30.30
CA GLY A 412 -28.41 -4.77 -28.92
C GLY A 412 -28.15 -6.15 -28.32
N ARG A 413 -27.61 -7.14 -29.06
CA ARG A 413 -27.36 -8.50 -28.54
C ARG A 413 -25.88 -8.85 -28.52
N VAL A 414 -25.22 -8.83 -29.67
CA VAL A 414 -23.78 -9.08 -29.79
C VAL A 414 -23.22 -8.05 -30.74
N GLN A 415 -22.39 -7.14 -30.27
CA GLN A 415 -21.87 -6.04 -31.08
C GLN A 415 -20.35 -6.04 -31.06
N LEU A 416 -19.75 -5.55 -32.15
CA LEU A 416 -18.35 -5.15 -32.13
C LEU A 416 -18.25 -3.72 -31.56
N SER A 417 -17.25 -3.48 -30.73
CA SER A 417 -16.82 -2.11 -30.46
C SER A 417 -16.48 -1.40 -31.77
N LYS A 418 -16.87 -0.14 -31.88
CA LYS A 418 -16.46 0.71 -33.00
C LYS A 418 -15.05 1.22 -32.73
N VAL A 419 -14.21 1.13 -33.75
CA VAL A 419 -12.79 1.51 -33.69
C VAL A 419 -12.52 2.62 -34.68
N GLU A 420 -11.81 3.66 -34.26
CA GLU A 420 -11.28 4.71 -35.13
C GLU A 420 -9.75 4.73 -35.04
N ARG A 421 -9.06 4.96 -36.15
CA ARG A 421 -7.60 5.14 -36.16
C ARG A 421 -7.25 6.58 -35.82
N GLY A 422 -6.17 6.76 -35.07
CA GLY A 422 -5.58 8.06 -34.76
C GLY A 422 -4.06 7.97 -34.72
N LYS A 423 -3.42 9.13 -34.81
CA LYS A 423 -1.96 9.24 -34.78
C LYS A 423 -1.47 10.41 -33.93
N CYS A 424 -2.32 11.39 -33.69
CA CYS A 424 -1.98 12.59 -32.93
C CYS A 424 -2.99 12.88 -31.82
N LYS A 425 -2.59 13.76 -30.91
CA LYS A 425 -3.41 14.25 -29.81
C LYS A 425 -4.71 14.87 -30.29
N GLU A 426 -4.71 15.56 -31.42
CA GLU A 426 -5.92 16.17 -32.00
C GLU A 426 -7.00 15.13 -32.31
N ASP A 427 -6.61 13.95 -32.83
CA ASP A 427 -7.54 12.85 -33.09
C ASP A 427 -8.19 12.35 -31.78
N VAL A 428 -7.36 12.21 -30.73
CA VAL A 428 -7.80 11.81 -29.38
C VAL A 428 -8.78 12.82 -28.81
N VAL A 429 -8.50 14.12 -28.95
CA VAL A 429 -9.38 15.19 -28.46
C VAL A 429 -10.71 15.18 -29.21
N ALA A 430 -10.70 15.07 -30.53
CA ALA A 430 -11.91 15.03 -31.33
C ALA A 430 -12.79 13.82 -30.98
N PHE A 431 -12.18 12.64 -30.83
CA PHE A 431 -12.89 11.42 -30.43
C PHE A 431 -13.40 11.50 -28.98
N MET A 432 -12.61 12.06 -28.06
CA MET A 432 -13.01 12.29 -26.67
C MET A 432 -14.20 13.24 -26.56
N ASN A 433 -14.22 14.33 -27.33
CA ASN A 433 -15.35 15.27 -27.37
C ASN A 433 -16.63 14.57 -27.84
N ARG A 434 -16.57 13.78 -28.92
CA ARG A 434 -17.71 12.97 -29.36
C ARG A 434 -18.19 12.00 -28.28
N ALA A 435 -17.28 11.37 -27.55
CA ALA A 435 -17.63 10.49 -26.44
C ALA A 435 -18.31 11.24 -25.27
N ILE A 436 -17.84 12.46 -24.96
CA ILE A 436 -18.44 13.33 -23.95
C ILE A 436 -19.85 13.76 -24.36
N ASP A 437 -20.02 14.21 -25.60
CA ASP A 437 -21.32 14.65 -26.15
C ASP A 437 -22.34 13.49 -26.17
N ALA A 438 -21.86 12.28 -26.47
CA ALA A 438 -22.63 11.04 -26.38
C ALA A 438 -22.86 10.55 -24.93
N LYS A 439 -22.31 11.24 -23.93
CA LYS A 439 -22.37 10.92 -22.49
C LYS A 439 -21.75 9.57 -22.11
N GLU A 440 -20.75 9.13 -22.86
CA GLU A 440 -19.99 7.90 -22.60
C GLU A 440 -19.05 8.05 -21.40
N GLU A 441 -18.49 6.94 -20.88
CA GLU A 441 -17.60 6.98 -19.72
C GLU A 441 -16.23 7.62 -20.02
N GLY A 442 -15.83 7.58 -21.30
CA GLY A 442 -14.53 8.00 -21.78
C GLY A 442 -14.11 7.14 -22.97
N ILE A 443 -12.80 7.06 -23.21
CA ILE A 443 -12.23 6.35 -24.35
C ILE A 443 -11.08 5.45 -23.91
N VAL A 444 -10.83 4.41 -24.70
CA VAL A 444 -9.63 3.58 -24.61
C VAL A 444 -8.82 3.81 -25.87
N VAL A 445 -7.53 4.09 -25.70
CA VAL A 445 -6.57 4.21 -26.80
C VAL A 445 -5.62 3.03 -26.71
N LYS A 446 -5.50 2.30 -27.82
CA LYS A 446 -4.74 1.05 -27.92
C LYS A 446 -3.68 1.20 -29.01
N MET A 447 -2.43 0.99 -28.66
CA MET A 447 -1.32 0.95 -29.62
C MET A 447 -1.55 -0.18 -30.62
N ALA A 448 -1.43 0.09 -31.92
CA ALA A 448 -1.71 -0.88 -32.98
C ALA A 448 -0.87 -2.17 -32.85
N SER A 449 0.42 -1.99 -32.51
CA SER A 449 1.40 -3.05 -32.30
C SER A 449 1.33 -3.75 -30.94
N SER A 450 0.40 -3.37 -30.06
CA SER A 450 0.35 -3.93 -28.69
C SER A 450 -0.10 -5.38 -28.66
N LYS A 451 0.69 -6.20 -27.95
CA LYS A 451 0.31 -7.57 -27.56
C LYS A 451 -0.74 -7.56 -26.46
N TYR A 452 -1.45 -8.66 -26.28
CA TYR A 452 -2.35 -8.84 -25.15
C TYR A 452 -1.57 -9.39 -23.95
N VAL A 453 -1.37 -8.57 -22.91
CA VAL A 453 -0.62 -8.97 -21.71
C VAL A 453 -1.58 -9.10 -20.51
N PRO A 454 -1.91 -10.33 -20.08
CA PRO A 454 -2.77 -10.60 -18.94
C PRO A 454 -2.33 -9.88 -17.67
N ASN A 455 -3.30 -9.33 -16.91
CA ASN A 455 -3.08 -8.66 -15.61
C ASN A 455 -2.12 -7.45 -15.62
N HIS A 456 -1.63 -6.99 -16.78
CA HIS A 456 -0.78 -5.81 -16.91
C HIS A 456 -1.58 -4.55 -17.26
N ARG A 457 -1.12 -3.39 -16.76
CA ARG A 457 -1.70 -2.07 -17.05
C ARG A 457 -0.92 -1.29 -18.09
N ASP A 458 0.40 -1.41 -18.09
CA ASP A 458 1.30 -0.58 -18.89
C ASP A 458 1.83 -1.40 -20.09
N ALA A 459 0.91 -1.88 -20.93
CA ALA A 459 1.21 -2.80 -22.04
C ALA A 459 0.60 -2.33 -23.38
N GLY A 460 0.43 -1.02 -23.56
CA GLY A 460 -0.06 -0.41 -24.80
C GLY A 460 -1.55 -0.06 -24.83
N TRP A 461 -2.28 -0.28 -23.74
CA TRP A 461 -3.66 0.19 -23.58
C TRP A 461 -3.73 1.30 -22.54
N VAL A 462 -4.23 2.46 -22.93
CA VAL A 462 -4.45 3.59 -22.03
C VAL A 462 -5.92 4.00 -22.06
N LYS A 463 -6.42 4.52 -20.94
CA LYS A 463 -7.77 5.09 -20.88
C LYS A 463 -7.71 6.56 -20.55
N LEU A 464 -8.54 7.33 -21.25
CA LEU A 464 -8.83 8.71 -20.95
C LEU A 464 -10.27 8.83 -20.53
N LYS A 465 -10.49 9.59 -19.47
CA LYS A 465 -11.82 9.91 -18.98
C LYS A 465 -11.88 11.40 -18.68
N PRO A 466 -13.08 12.01 -18.77
CA PRO A 466 -13.21 13.43 -18.46
C PRO A 466 -12.76 13.72 -17.02
N ASP A 467 -12.96 12.78 -16.08
CA ASP A 467 -12.61 12.98 -14.67
C ASP A 467 -11.12 13.04 -14.37
N TYR A 468 -10.27 12.70 -15.32
CA TYR A 468 -8.81 12.87 -15.20
C TYR A 468 -8.35 14.24 -15.69
N MET A 469 -9.19 14.97 -16.39
CA MET A 469 -8.88 16.25 -17.01
C MET A 469 -9.30 17.35 -16.04
N ASN A 470 -8.30 18.00 -15.43
CA ASN A 470 -8.56 18.95 -14.35
C ASN A 470 -9.42 20.15 -14.78
N GLU A 471 -9.39 20.48 -16.06
CA GLU A 471 -10.01 21.65 -16.67
C GLU A 471 -11.46 21.39 -17.12
N VAL A 472 -11.91 20.12 -17.15
CA VAL A 472 -13.17 19.70 -17.79
C VAL A 472 -14.28 19.33 -16.79
N ILE A 473 -13.91 18.91 -15.57
CA ILE A 473 -14.88 18.59 -14.50
C ILE A 473 -14.96 19.72 -13.48
N SER A 474 -16.19 20.08 -13.12
CA SER A 474 -16.49 21.03 -12.06
C SER A 474 -15.96 20.55 -10.70
N ASP A 475 -15.21 21.44 -10.04
CA ASP A 475 -14.81 21.25 -8.65
C ASP A 475 -16.03 21.37 -7.71
N LEU A 476 -16.18 20.38 -6.83
CA LEU A 476 -17.18 20.39 -5.77
C LEU A 476 -16.49 20.73 -4.45
N ASP A 477 -16.54 22.00 -4.05
CA ASP A 477 -16.03 22.47 -2.77
C ASP A 477 -17.07 22.19 -1.67
N VAL A 478 -16.89 21.10 -0.94
CA VAL A 478 -17.86 20.58 0.04
C VAL A 478 -17.26 20.55 1.44
N LEU A 479 -18.12 20.69 2.45
CA LEU A 479 -17.68 20.71 3.85
C LEU A 479 -17.63 19.31 4.43
N ILE A 480 -16.57 18.97 5.16
CA ILE A 480 -16.54 17.76 5.98
C ILE A 480 -17.50 17.96 7.17
N VAL A 481 -18.46 17.06 7.38
CA VAL A 481 -19.39 17.15 8.52
C VAL A 481 -19.32 15.92 9.43
N GLY A 482 -18.68 14.86 8.96
CA GLY A 482 -18.47 13.65 9.74
C GLY A 482 -17.41 12.73 9.15
N ALA A 483 -17.00 11.73 9.92
CA ALA A 483 -16.02 10.75 9.49
C ALA A 483 -16.42 9.32 9.90
N TYR A 484 -15.91 8.35 9.14
CA TYR A 484 -16.10 6.93 9.41
C TYR A 484 -14.75 6.30 9.72
N PHE A 485 -14.70 5.56 10.82
CA PHE A 485 -13.47 4.98 11.30
C PHE A 485 -12.95 3.90 10.35
N ALA A 486 -11.63 3.89 10.17
CA ALA A 486 -10.97 2.79 9.48
C ALA A 486 -10.89 1.55 10.38
N ASP A 487 -10.82 0.38 9.75
CA ASP A 487 -10.53 -0.89 10.42
C ASP A 487 -9.17 -0.84 11.14
N GLY A 488 -9.00 -1.62 12.22
CA GLY A 488 -7.77 -1.68 13.02
C GLY A 488 -6.53 -2.13 12.24
N ASN A 489 -6.71 -2.81 11.10
CA ASN A 489 -5.61 -3.14 10.19
C ASN A 489 -5.13 -1.95 9.33
N SER A 490 -5.87 -0.84 9.31
CA SER A 490 -5.54 0.35 8.54
C SER A 490 -4.53 1.23 9.26
N LYS A 491 -3.60 1.82 8.50
CA LYS A 491 -2.68 2.85 9.00
C LYS A 491 -3.30 4.26 9.10
N LYS A 492 -4.58 4.39 8.72
CA LYS A 492 -5.33 5.65 8.69
C LYS A 492 -6.35 5.68 9.84
N ALA A 493 -6.64 6.86 10.38
CA ALA A 493 -7.68 7.01 11.41
C ALA A 493 -9.11 6.86 10.83
N TYR A 494 -9.34 7.36 9.62
CA TYR A 494 -10.63 7.34 8.94
C TYR A 494 -10.52 6.67 7.56
N ASP A 495 -11.58 5.99 7.15
CA ASP A 495 -11.66 5.36 5.82
C ASP A 495 -12.60 6.12 4.87
N ALA A 496 -13.44 7.00 5.43
CA ALA A 496 -14.29 7.89 4.66
C ALA A 496 -14.66 9.15 5.44
N PHE A 497 -15.05 10.19 4.71
CA PHE A 497 -15.71 11.37 5.26
C PHE A 497 -17.15 11.46 4.75
N LEU A 498 -18.06 11.92 5.62
CA LEU A 498 -19.37 12.43 5.23
C LEU A 498 -19.20 13.91 4.90
N VAL A 499 -19.64 14.30 3.70
CA VAL A 499 -19.60 15.69 3.24
C VAL A 499 -21.00 16.25 3.03
N ALA A 500 -21.12 17.56 3.17
CA ALA A 500 -22.36 18.29 3.02
C ALA A 500 -22.18 19.56 2.16
N VAL A 501 -23.30 20.03 1.60
CA VAL A 501 -23.44 21.35 0.99
C VAL A 501 -24.19 22.27 1.95
N ALA A 502 -23.91 23.56 1.89
CA ALA A 502 -24.59 24.56 2.71
C ALA A 502 -25.99 24.85 2.16
N GLU A 503 -26.92 25.12 3.06
CA GLU A 503 -28.19 25.75 2.67
C GLU A 503 -27.93 27.16 2.10
N ASP A 504 -28.83 27.59 1.23
CA ASP A 504 -28.83 28.94 0.70
C ASP A 504 -29.10 29.96 1.82
N PRO A 505 -28.35 31.08 1.87
CA PRO A 505 -28.51 32.06 2.92
C PRO A 505 -29.89 32.71 2.85
N VAL A 506 -30.54 32.85 4.00
CA VAL A 506 -31.66 33.80 4.17
C VAL A 506 -31.04 35.20 4.25
N GLU A 507 -31.65 36.21 3.61
CA GLU A 507 -31.13 37.57 3.37
C GLU A 507 -30.51 38.29 4.59
N THR A 508 -30.76 37.81 5.81
CA THR A 508 -30.31 38.36 7.09
C THR A 508 -29.09 37.68 7.73
N SER A 509 -28.57 36.55 7.22
CA SER A 509 -27.41 35.84 7.80
C SER A 509 -26.30 35.58 6.79
N ALA A 510 -25.09 36.07 7.08
CA ALA A 510 -23.90 35.82 6.26
C ALA A 510 -23.34 34.39 6.37
N THR A 511 -23.70 33.64 7.43
CA THR A 511 -23.20 32.27 7.69
C THR A 511 -24.32 31.24 7.53
N PRO A 512 -24.09 30.14 6.77
CA PRO A 512 -25.07 29.06 6.65
C PRO A 512 -25.37 28.41 8.00
N GLU A 513 -26.66 28.32 8.34
CA GLU A 513 -27.15 27.68 9.56
C GLU A 513 -27.26 26.16 9.40
N TYR A 514 -27.67 25.71 8.21
CA TYR A 514 -27.91 24.30 7.91
C TYR A 514 -27.01 23.75 6.81
N PHE A 515 -26.65 22.48 6.95
CA PHE A 515 -25.83 21.72 6.01
C PHE A 515 -26.55 20.42 5.64
N TYR A 516 -26.72 20.20 4.34
CA TYR A 516 -27.42 19.05 3.78
C TYR A 516 -26.41 17.98 3.40
N SER A 517 -26.55 16.77 3.96
CA SER A 517 -25.67 15.66 3.61
C SER A 517 -25.75 15.36 2.12
N PHE A 518 -24.58 15.13 1.51
CA PHE A 518 -24.44 15.04 0.07
C PHE A 518 -23.79 13.74 -0.40
N ALA A 519 -22.64 13.37 0.20
CA ALA A 519 -21.91 12.19 -0.22
C ALA A 519 -21.06 11.60 0.90
N ARG A 520 -20.76 10.32 0.78
CA ARG A 520 -19.70 9.63 1.52
C ARG A 520 -18.52 9.40 0.59
N VAL A 521 -17.37 10.00 0.90
CA VAL A 521 -16.17 9.90 0.05
C VAL A 521 -15.12 9.00 0.69
N HIS A 522 -14.63 8.01 -0.08
CA HIS A 522 -13.61 7.04 0.34
C HIS A 522 -12.28 7.21 -0.42
N SER A 523 -12.32 7.83 -1.60
CA SER A 523 -11.19 7.93 -2.52
C SER A 523 -10.48 9.27 -2.38
N GLY A 524 -9.17 9.29 -2.67
CA GLY A 524 -8.33 10.48 -2.49
C GLY A 524 -7.86 10.72 -1.05
N LEU A 525 -8.26 9.86 -0.10
CA LEU A 525 -7.91 10.01 1.32
C LEU A 525 -6.56 9.38 1.64
N SER A 526 -5.46 10.00 1.25
CA SER A 526 -4.11 9.54 1.65
C SER A 526 -3.92 9.67 3.17
N LYS A 527 -3.00 8.90 3.76
CA LYS A 527 -2.68 9.03 5.19
C LYS A 527 -2.26 10.46 5.52
N ALA A 528 -1.41 11.07 4.69
CA ALA A 528 -0.97 12.45 4.85
C ALA A 528 -2.13 13.46 4.78
N LEU A 529 -3.12 13.24 3.91
CA LEU A 529 -4.31 14.08 3.83
C LEU A 529 -5.14 13.96 5.10
N ILE A 530 -5.40 12.74 5.60
CA ILE A 530 -6.16 12.52 6.83
C ILE A 530 -5.42 13.11 8.04
N ASP A 531 -4.11 12.91 8.14
CA ASP A 531 -3.29 13.47 9.21
C ASP A 531 -3.35 15.01 9.19
N ARG A 532 -3.37 15.62 7.99
CA ARG A 532 -3.54 17.08 7.82
C ARG A 532 -4.92 17.55 8.26
N VAL A 533 -5.98 16.84 7.87
CA VAL A 533 -7.36 17.12 8.34
C VAL A 533 -7.42 17.05 9.85
N LEU A 534 -6.90 15.98 10.45
CA LEU A 534 -6.85 15.80 11.90
C LEU A 534 -6.08 16.92 12.61
N ALA A 535 -4.92 17.29 12.09
CA ALA A 535 -4.11 18.38 12.65
C ALA A 535 -4.84 19.73 12.63
N TYR A 536 -5.61 20.02 11.57
CA TYR A 536 -6.44 21.23 11.47
C TYR A 536 -7.64 21.18 12.43
N THR A 537 -8.35 20.05 12.46
CA THR A 537 -9.59 19.91 13.25
C THR A 537 -9.37 19.69 14.75
N GLY A 538 -8.15 19.32 15.17
CA GLY A 538 -7.80 19.06 16.57
C GLY A 538 -8.78 18.12 17.27
N ASP A 539 -9.14 18.48 18.51
CA ASP A 539 -10.02 17.71 19.41
C ASP A 539 -11.53 18.01 19.19
N HIS A 540 -11.92 18.64 18.07
CA HIS A 540 -13.31 19.06 17.85
C HIS A 540 -14.26 17.95 17.34
N TRP A 541 -13.75 16.75 17.08
CA TRP A 541 -14.54 15.59 16.69
C TRP A 541 -15.36 15.06 17.88
N LYS A 542 -16.66 14.86 17.66
CA LYS A 542 -17.58 14.33 18.67
C LYS A 542 -18.22 13.04 18.19
N ALA A 543 -18.44 12.10 19.11
CA ALA A 543 -19.20 10.89 18.79
C ALA A 543 -20.59 11.25 18.26
N PHE A 544 -21.01 10.61 17.17
CA PHE A 544 -22.33 10.88 16.60
C PHE A 544 -23.42 10.21 17.43
N ASP A 545 -24.32 11.03 17.97
CA ASP A 545 -25.52 10.56 18.66
C ASP A 545 -26.69 10.46 17.67
N LYS A 546 -27.20 9.24 17.49
CA LYS A 546 -28.32 8.97 16.59
C LYS A 546 -29.66 9.47 17.12
N LEU A 547 -29.79 9.63 18.44
CA LEU A 547 -31.01 10.12 19.09
C LEU A 547 -31.05 11.65 19.09
N LYS A 548 -29.88 12.29 19.08
CA LYS A 548 -29.74 13.75 19.13
C LYS A 548 -28.95 14.26 17.93
N LEU A 549 -29.64 14.41 16.80
CA LEU A 549 -29.05 14.98 15.60
C LEU A 549 -28.62 16.44 15.86
N PRO A 550 -27.41 16.86 15.47
CA PRO A 550 -27.01 18.26 15.56
C PRO A 550 -27.97 19.14 14.75
N HIS A 551 -28.43 20.26 15.32
CA HIS A 551 -29.44 21.13 14.69
C HIS A 551 -29.02 21.59 13.28
N TRP A 552 -27.73 21.85 13.08
CA TRP A 552 -27.11 22.33 11.85
C TRP A 552 -26.97 21.25 10.76
N LEU A 553 -27.08 19.95 11.08
CA LEU A 553 -26.91 18.87 10.11
C LEU A 553 -28.25 18.25 9.72
N LYS A 554 -28.59 18.25 8.43
CA LYS A 554 -29.78 17.55 7.91
C LYS A 554 -29.38 16.25 7.21
N LEU A 555 -29.97 15.14 7.67
CA LEU A 555 -29.80 13.81 7.09
C LEU A 555 -31.15 13.30 6.58
N SER A 556 -31.18 12.72 5.37
CA SER A 556 -32.38 12.03 4.87
C SER A 556 -32.53 10.62 5.47
N SER A 557 -31.41 9.95 5.78
CA SER A 557 -31.41 8.60 6.34
C SER A 557 -30.36 8.44 7.45
N MET A 558 -30.69 7.71 8.51
CA MET A 558 -29.72 7.33 9.55
C MET A 558 -28.70 6.29 9.07
N THR A 559 -28.89 5.72 7.87
CA THR A 559 -27.92 4.80 7.25
C THR A 559 -26.61 5.48 6.87
N VAL A 560 -26.63 6.80 6.63
CA VAL A 560 -25.43 7.61 6.35
C VAL A 560 -24.85 8.30 7.58
N ALA A 561 -25.40 8.05 8.78
CA ALA A 561 -24.86 8.57 10.02
C ALA A 561 -23.35 8.26 10.13
N PRO A 562 -22.49 9.26 10.35
CA PRO A 562 -21.05 9.03 10.53
C PRO A 562 -20.77 8.42 11.91
N ASP A 563 -19.55 7.98 12.15
CA ASP A 563 -19.14 7.53 13.48
C ASP A 563 -18.87 8.72 14.40
N VAL A 564 -18.30 9.80 13.83
CA VAL A 564 -18.05 11.07 14.50
C VAL A 564 -18.51 12.23 13.64
N THR A 565 -18.93 13.32 14.26
CA THR A 565 -19.25 14.59 13.61
C THR A 565 -18.31 15.70 14.05
N ILE A 566 -18.24 16.73 13.22
CA ILE A 566 -17.52 17.96 13.52
C ILE A 566 -18.42 19.14 13.19
N GLU A 567 -18.48 20.11 14.10
CA GLU A 567 -19.29 21.30 13.92
C GLU A 567 -18.69 22.18 12.80
N PRO A 568 -19.50 22.79 11.91
CA PRO A 568 -19.01 23.45 10.70
C PRO A 568 -17.86 24.44 10.93
N ARG A 569 -17.94 25.24 12.00
CA ARG A 569 -16.92 26.25 12.36
C ARG A 569 -15.52 25.69 12.68
N TYR A 570 -15.42 24.41 13.06
CA TYR A 570 -14.16 23.72 13.32
C TYR A 570 -13.75 22.80 12.17
N SER A 571 -14.58 22.73 11.14
CA SER A 571 -14.35 21.89 9.99
C SER A 571 -13.63 22.65 8.88
N LEU A 572 -13.39 21.94 7.78
CA LEU A 572 -12.67 22.42 6.62
C LEU A 572 -13.35 21.97 5.33
N ILE A 573 -13.17 22.77 4.28
CA ILE A 573 -13.65 22.46 2.95
C ILE A 573 -12.64 21.54 2.27
N ILE A 574 -13.17 20.58 1.53
CA ILE A 574 -12.39 19.76 0.61
C ILE A 574 -12.93 19.92 -0.80
N THR A 575 -12.01 19.94 -1.77
CA THR A 575 -12.38 19.91 -3.18
C THR A 575 -12.49 18.47 -3.62
N MET A 576 -13.69 18.11 -4.09
CA MET A 576 -14.01 16.79 -4.60
C MET A 576 -14.29 16.86 -6.10
N LYS A 577 -13.78 15.87 -6.84
CA LYS A 577 -14.18 15.63 -8.24
C LYS A 577 -14.96 14.35 -8.33
N ALA A 578 -15.99 14.32 -9.16
CA ALA A 578 -16.81 13.15 -9.41
C ALA A 578 -17.14 13.05 -10.91
N ALA A 579 -17.45 11.84 -11.38
CA ALA A 579 -17.76 11.63 -12.79
C ALA A 579 -19.22 12.03 -13.11
N GLU A 580 -20.14 11.77 -12.19
CA GLU A 580 -21.58 12.00 -12.37
C GLU A 580 -22.30 12.26 -11.05
N LEU A 581 -23.42 12.97 -11.13
CA LEU A 581 -24.43 13.12 -10.10
C LEU A 581 -25.57 12.14 -10.38
N VAL A 582 -25.86 11.26 -9.43
CA VAL A 582 -26.93 10.26 -9.54
C VAL A 582 -28.03 10.56 -8.53
N PRO A 583 -29.32 10.33 -8.86
CA PRO A 583 -30.41 10.43 -7.90
C PRO A 583 -30.17 9.53 -6.68
N SER A 584 -30.44 10.05 -5.48
CA SER A 584 -30.31 9.26 -4.25
C SER A 584 -31.25 9.79 -3.18
N SER A 585 -32.08 8.90 -2.62
CA SER A 585 -32.89 9.17 -1.43
C SER A 585 -32.12 8.98 -0.12
N THR A 586 -30.85 8.59 -0.18
CA THR A 586 -30.04 8.33 1.03
C THR A 586 -29.50 9.63 1.64
N TYR A 587 -29.26 10.64 0.79
CA TYR A 587 -28.68 11.92 1.14
C TYR A 587 -29.71 13.05 1.06
N MET A 588 -29.57 14.08 1.89
CA MET A 588 -30.54 15.18 1.98
C MET A 588 -30.65 15.97 0.68
N THR A 589 -29.58 16.05 -0.09
CA THR A 589 -29.52 16.74 -1.39
C THR A 589 -30.37 16.08 -2.50
N GLY A 590 -30.97 14.90 -2.27
CA GLY A 590 -31.74 14.15 -3.27
C GLY A 590 -30.88 13.57 -4.42
N CYS A 591 -29.57 13.73 -4.34
CA CYS A 591 -28.58 13.20 -5.28
C CYS A 591 -27.23 12.98 -4.57
N THR A 592 -26.36 12.19 -5.17
CA THR A 592 -24.99 11.97 -4.69
C THR A 592 -24.03 11.78 -5.85
N THR A 593 -22.73 11.74 -5.56
CA THR A 593 -21.68 11.60 -6.57
C THR A 593 -21.31 10.13 -6.84
N ARG A 594 -21.04 9.77 -8.09
CA ARG A 594 -20.36 8.52 -8.45
C ARG A 594 -18.88 8.76 -8.78
N PHE A 595 -18.05 7.82 -8.35
CA PHE A 595 -16.58 7.87 -8.52
C PHE A 595 -15.93 9.13 -7.95
N SER A 596 -16.48 9.65 -6.86
CA SER A 596 -15.92 10.81 -6.21
C SER A 596 -14.55 10.54 -5.61
N ARG A 597 -13.68 11.54 -5.68
CA ARG A 597 -12.37 11.55 -5.05
C ARG A 597 -12.04 12.93 -4.50
N VAL A 598 -11.44 12.95 -3.32
CA VAL A 598 -10.85 14.17 -2.77
C VAL A 598 -9.59 14.50 -3.56
N THR A 599 -9.49 15.74 -4.01
CA THR A 599 -8.35 16.25 -4.78
C THR A 599 -7.52 17.24 -3.98
N ALA A 600 -8.15 18.06 -3.13
CA ALA A 600 -7.47 19.04 -2.31
C ALA A 600 -8.19 19.28 -0.97
N VAL A 601 -7.41 19.77 0.00
CA VAL A 601 -7.87 20.34 1.28
C VAL A 601 -7.80 21.85 1.13
N ARG A 602 -8.91 22.56 1.35
CA ARG A 602 -9.04 24.00 1.10
C ARG A 602 -8.94 24.80 2.40
N GLU A 603 -7.73 24.85 2.96
CA GLU A 603 -7.42 25.68 4.13
C GLU A 603 -7.48 27.18 3.80
N ASP A 604 -7.44 27.54 2.52
CA ASP A 604 -7.60 28.89 2.01
C ASP A 604 -9.06 29.38 2.05
N LYS A 605 -10.03 28.47 2.27
CA LYS A 605 -11.46 28.81 2.30
C LYS A 605 -12.04 28.66 3.72
N PRO A 606 -12.80 29.65 4.21
CA PRO A 606 -13.56 29.48 5.44
C PRO A 606 -14.70 28.48 5.22
N TRP A 607 -15.12 27.79 6.28
CA TRP A 607 -16.20 26.79 6.25
C TRP A 607 -17.53 27.31 5.66
N SER A 608 -17.78 28.63 5.77
CA SER A 608 -18.96 29.31 5.25
C SER A 608 -18.97 29.47 3.72
N ASP A 609 -17.82 29.30 3.05
CA ASP A 609 -17.67 29.31 1.58
C ASP A 609 -17.91 27.92 0.95
N CYS A 610 -18.58 27.04 1.69
CA CYS A 610 -19.02 25.74 1.18
C CYS A 610 -20.02 25.95 0.03
N MET A 611 -19.94 25.07 -0.99
CA MET A 611 -20.90 25.03 -2.09
C MET A 611 -22.35 25.04 -1.56
N ARG A 612 -23.20 25.85 -2.20
CA ARG A 612 -24.61 25.97 -1.84
C ARG A 612 -25.46 24.91 -2.49
N TYR A 613 -26.61 24.64 -1.87
CA TYR A 613 -27.57 23.70 -2.42
C TYR A 613 -28.12 24.15 -3.78
N SER A 614 -28.42 25.44 -3.95
CA SER A 614 -28.81 26.00 -5.25
C SER A 614 -27.74 25.83 -6.34
N ASP A 615 -26.46 26.01 -5.99
CA ASP A 615 -25.33 25.80 -6.91
C ASP A 615 -25.26 24.34 -7.37
N LEU A 616 -25.41 23.39 -6.44
CA LEU A 616 -25.45 21.97 -6.75
C LEU A 616 -26.64 21.62 -7.66
N GLN A 617 -27.82 22.17 -7.40
CA GLN A 617 -29.00 21.97 -8.24
C GLN A 617 -28.85 22.59 -9.63
N LYS A 618 -28.23 23.77 -9.72
CA LYS A 618 -27.91 24.40 -11.00
C LYS A 618 -26.94 23.53 -11.79
N LEU A 619 -25.85 23.08 -11.16
CA LEU A 619 -24.88 22.18 -11.78
C LEU A 619 -25.55 20.93 -12.34
N ARG A 620 -26.44 20.29 -11.57
CA ARG A 620 -27.20 19.12 -12.02
C ARG A 620 -28.11 19.41 -13.22
N ARG A 621 -28.72 20.60 -13.30
CA ARG A 621 -29.56 20.99 -14.45
C ARG A 621 -28.71 21.24 -15.69
N ASP A 622 -27.59 21.93 -15.53
CA ASP A 622 -26.73 22.36 -16.64
C ASP A 622 -25.95 21.18 -17.25
N THR A 623 -25.51 20.22 -16.43
CA THR A 623 -24.68 19.10 -16.90
C THR A 623 -25.44 17.79 -17.06
N GLY A 624 -26.70 17.73 -16.60
CA GLY A 624 -27.47 16.50 -16.49
C GLY A 624 -26.83 15.53 -15.49
N ASP A 625 -26.69 14.26 -15.87
CA ASP A 625 -26.10 13.25 -14.98
C ASP A 625 -24.56 13.34 -14.93
N LYS A 626 -23.87 13.69 -16.02
CA LYS A 626 -22.40 13.80 -16.06
C LYS A 626 -21.94 15.15 -15.53
N LEU A 627 -20.76 15.24 -14.90
CA LEU A 627 -20.22 16.51 -14.33
C LEU A 627 -19.22 17.22 -15.24
N VAL A 628 -19.39 17.09 -16.55
CA VAL A 628 -18.50 17.69 -17.55
C VAL A 628 -19.04 19.06 -17.95
N THR A 629 -18.25 20.12 -17.76
CA THR A 629 -18.63 21.52 -18.05
C THR A 629 -17.77 22.20 -19.12
N GLY A 630 -16.60 21.63 -19.47
CA GLY A 630 -15.69 22.20 -20.46
C GLY A 630 -15.67 21.45 -21.80
N ASN A 631 -15.41 22.17 -22.90
CA ASN A 631 -15.02 21.58 -24.19
C ASN A 631 -13.49 21.62 -24.31
N LEU A 632 -12.87 20.49 -24.67
CA LEU A 632 -11.42 20.35 -24.80
C LEU A 632 -10.81 21.17 -25.94
N GLU A 633 -11.61 21.58 -26.93
CA GLU A 633 -11.15 22.42 -28.05
C GLU A 633 -10.85 23.86 -27.64
N ASN A 634 -11.61 24.41 -26.69
CA ASN A 634 -11.41 25.78 -26.21
C ASN A 634 -10.05 25.96 -25.53
N ASP A 635 -9.55 24.93 -24.84
CA ASP A 635 -8.22 24.96 -24.20
C ASP A 635 -7.07 24.86 -25.22
N LEU A 636 -7.22 24.04 -26.26
CA LEU A 636 -6.25 24.00 -27.37
C LEU A 636 -6.22 25.33 -28.13
N GLN A 637 -7.39 25.94 -28.34
CA GLN A 637 -7.53 27.22 -29.01
C GLN A 637 -7.00 28.38 -28.15
N GLU A 638 -7.29 28.42 -26.84
CA GLU A 638 -6.73 29.41 -25.91
C GLU A 638 -5.20 29.28 -25.78
N LYS A 639 -4.66 28.05 -25.76
CA LYS A 639 -3.20 27.81 -25.77
C LYS A 639 -2.57 28.19 -27.12
N ARG A 640 -3.24 27.94 -28.25
CA ARG A 640 -2.81 28.38 -29.60
C ARG A 640 -2.87 29.91 -29.76
N ASP A 641 -3.91 30.55 -29.23
CA ASP A 641 -4.11 31.99 -29.31
C ASP A 641 -3.19 32.75 -28.35
N ALA A 642 -2.88 32.16 -27.19
CA ALA A 642 -1.82 32.64 -26.29
C ALA A 642 -0.43 32.53 -26.94
N ALA A 643 -0.18 31.47 -27.72
CA ALA A 643 1.06 31.32 -28.49
C ALA A 643 1.14 32.26 -29.71
N ARG A 644 -0.01 32.73 -30.25
CA ARG A 644 -0.10 33.62 -31.43
C ARG A 644 -0.16 35.12 -31.13
N GLY A 645 -0.11 35.53 -29.87
CA GLY A 645 0.22 36.91 -29.47
C GLY A 645 -0.66 38.02 -30.07
N LYS A 646 -1.96 38.06 -29.75
CA LYS A 646 -2.79 39.28 -29.96
C LYS A 646 -2.96 40.06 -28.66
N LYS A 647 -2.44 41.29 -28.63
CA LYS A 647 -2.54 42.26 -27.52
C LYS A 647 -3.99 42.75 -27.34
N ARG A 648 -4.59 42.51 -26.16
CA ARG A 648 -5.81 43.22 -25.71
C ARG A 648 -5.44 44.35 -24.74
N LYS A 649 -6.15 45.49 -24.86
CA LYS A 649 -6.02 46.70 -24.02
C LYS A 649 -6.43 46.41 -22.56
N HIS A 650 -5.68 46.97 -21.61
CA HIS A 650 -5.77 46.73 -20.18
C HIS A 650 -6.86 47.55 -19.47
N SER A 651 -7.60 46.91 -18.57
CA SER A 651 -8.08 47.48 -17.30
C SER A 651 -7.75 46.49 -16.15
N PRO A 652 -7.57 46.94 -14.90
CA PRO A 652 -6.66 46.26 -13.98
C PRO A 652 -7.36 45.21 -13.12
N GLN A 653 -7.08 43.94 -13.37
CA GLN A 653 -7.25 42.87 -12.39
C GLN A 653 -5.87 42.34 -12.00
N ARG A 654 -5.55 42.44 -10.71
CA ARG A 654 -4.40 41.78 -10.08
C ARG A 654 -4.60 40.27 -10.20
N LYS A 655 -3.83 39.64 -11.08
CA LYS A 655 -3.66 38.18 -11.15
C LYS A 655 -2.19 37.84 -11.14
N ILE A 656 -1.80 37.05 -10.14
CA ILE A 656 -0.51 36.39 -10.03
C ILE A 656 -0.43 35.35 -11.15
N LYS A 657 0.48 35.55 -12.11
CA LYS A 657 0.79 34.60 -13.18
C LYS A 657 2.01 33.78 -12.77
N VAL A 658 1.84 32.47 -12.62
CA VAL A 658 2.93 31.50 -12.66
C VAL A 658 3.27 31.27 -14.14
N HIS A 659 4.40 31.82 -14.55
CA HIS A 659 4.90 31.80 -15.92
C HIS A 659 5.85 30.60 -16.05
N LEU A 660 5.42 29.51 -16.68
CA LEU A 660 6.29 28.39 -17.06
C LEU A 660 6.93 28.68 -18.43
N GLU A 661 7.77 29.72 -18.47
CA GLU A 661 8.74 29.89 -19.55
C GLU A 661 10.05 29.25 -19.12
N ASN A 662 10.78 28.65 -20.07
CA ASN A 662 12.21 28.39 -19.91
C ASN A 662 12.90 29.72 -19.59
N ARG A 663 13.06 30.02 -18.29
CA ARG A 663 13.70 31.23 -17.80
C ARG A 663 15.20 31.15 -18.11
N ILE A 664 15.58 31.63 -19.28
CA ILE A 664 16.89 32.22 -19.48
C ILE A 664 16.90 33.49 -18.61
N VAL A 665 17.28 33.32 -17.35
CA VAL A 665 17.57 34.44 -16.45
C VAL A 665 18.79 35.17 -17.01
N GLN A 666 18.57 36.25 -17.75
CA GLN A 666 19.66 37.16 -18.15
C GLN A 666 20.17 37.87 -16.89
N VAL A 667 21.33 37.45 -16.39
CA VAL A 667 22.04 38.15 -15.31
C VAL A 667 22.93 39.22 -15.95
N LYS A 668 22.61 40.51 -15.75
CA LYS A 668 23.33 41.65 -16.35
C LYS A 668 24.74 41.91 -15.78
N ARG A 669 25.18 41.18 -14.74
CA ARG A 669 26.52 41.33 -14.14
C ARG A 669 26.90 40.09 -13.33
N VAL A 670 27.92 39.35 -13.77
CA VAL A 670 28.56 38.27 -13.00
C VAL A 670 29.36 38.90 -11.85
N LYS A 671 29.21 38.40 -10.61
CA LYS A 671 29.91 38.95 -9.42
C LYS A 671 31.25 38.25 -9.13
N SER A 672 31.41 37.00 -9.57
CA SER A 672 32.68 36.26 -9.58
C SER A 672 32.57 35.06 -10.53
N ASP A 673 33.69 34.49 -10.98
CA ASP A 673 33.71 33.35 -11.92
C ASP A 673 34.07 32.02 -11.24
N CYS A 674 33.82 31.87 -9.93
CA CYS A 674 34.25 30.68 -9.20
C CYS A 674 33.57 29.39 -9.69
N LEU A 675 32.37 29.45 -10.26
CA LEU A 675 31.65 28.30 -10.82
C LEU A 675 31.74 28.21 -12.35
N ALA A 676 32.66 28.96 -12.98
CA ALA A 676 32.82 28.97 -14.43
C ALA A 676 33.00 27.57 -15.02
N GLY A 677 32.30 27.31 -16.13
CA GLY A 677 32.35 26.04 -16.87
C GLY A 677 31.57 24.89 -16.24
N LYS A 678 31.01 25.04 -15.03
CA LYS A 678 30.32 23.95 -14.30
C LYS A 678 28.80 24.03 -14.45
N GLU A 679 28.18 22.88 -14.67
CA GLU A 679 26.73 22.74 -14.83
C GLU A 679 26.14 21.94 -13.66
N PHE A 680 25.13 22.48 -12.99
CA PHE A 680 24.52 21.92 -11.80
C PHE A 680 23.05 21.54 -12.03
N CYS A 681 22.65 20.38 -11.50
CA CYS A 681 21.23 20.01 -11.41
C CYS A 681 20.76 20.17 -9.96
N VAL A 682 19.86 21.13 -9.71
CA VAL A 682 19.37 21.46 -8.36
C VAL A 682 18.06 20.73 -8.07
N LEU A 683 18.04 19.90 -7.01
CA LEU A 683 16.89 19.10 -6.57
C LEU A 683 16.52 19.48 -5.13
N LEU A 684 15.62 20.46 -4.96
CA LEU A 684 15.12 20.91 -3.65
C LEU A 684 13.63 20.57 -3.50
N ASP A 685 13.22 20.10 -2.32
CA ASP A 685 11.82 19.73 -2.05
C ASP A 685 11.02 20.83 -1.35
N ARG A 686 11.67 21.78 -0.65
CA ARG A 686 10.97 22.75 0.23
C ARG A 686 11.43 24.22 0.15
N ALA A 687 12.60 24.53 -0.40
CA ALA A 687 13.14 25.90 -0.48
C ALA A 687 12.96 26.51 -1.89
N PRO A 688 12.96 27.86 -2.04
CA PRO A 688 12.83 28.50 -3.34
C PRO A 688 14.06 28.21 -4.22
N ARG A 689 13.91 27.20 -5.08
CA ARG A 689 14.87 26.80 -6.13
C ARG A 689 15.42 27.98 -6.93
N GLU A 690 14.59 29.02 -7.13
CA GLU A 690 14.97 30.21 -7.89
C GLU A 690 16.13 31.01 -7.30
N GLU A 691 16.30 31.03 -5.97
CA GLU A 691 17.35 31.82 -5.33
C GLU A 691 18.73 31.20 -5.52
N LEU A 692 18.81 29.87 -5.34
CA LEU A 692 20.05 29.12 -5.54
C LEU A 692 20.45 29.11 -7.02
N GLU A 693 19.50 28.95 -7.95
CA GLU A 693 19.79 29.04 -9.39
C GLU A 693 20.28 30.44 -9.81
N LYS A 694 19.73 31.51 -9.22
CA LYS A 694 20.23 32.88 -9.42
C LYS A 694 21.65 33.04 -8.87
N ALA A 695 21.94 32.46 -7.70
CA ALA A 695 23.28 32.50 -7.10
C ALA A 695 24.29 31.75 -7.98
N ILE A 696 23.99 30.53 -8.44
CA ILE A 696 24.86 29.75 -9.34
C ILE A 696 25.19 30.54 -10.61
N LYS A 697 24.18 31.11 -11.28
CA LYS A 697 24.37 31.91 -12.51
C LYS A 697 25.19 33.18 -12.28
N LYS A 698 24.98 33.85 -11.15
CA LYS A 698 25.70 35.07 -10.77
C LYS A 698 27.19 34.82 -10.49
N HIS A 699 27.56 33.58 -10.19
CA HIS A 699 28.91 33.13 -9.88
C HIS A 699 29.55 32.29 -11.00
N GLY A 700 28.99 32.34 -12.22
CA GLY A 700 29.57 31.73 -13.44
C GLY A 700 29.10 30.32 -13.78
N GLY A 701 28.20 29.71 -13.00
CA GLY A 701 27.69 28.35 -13.22
C GLY A 701 26.42 28.28 -14.07
N ARG A 702 26.14 27.09 -14.64
CA ARG A 702 24.90 26.79 -15.38
C ARG A 702 23.96 25.90 -14.56
N CYS A 703 22.65 26.03 -14.73
CA CYS A 703 21.66 25.19 -14.07
C CYS A 703 20.81 24.43 -15.10
N VAL A 704 20.59 23.13 -14.88
CA VAL A 704 19.74 22.28 -15.72
C VAL A 704 18.59 21.67 -14.93
N LEU A 705 17.50 21.36 -15.62
CA LEU A 705 16.29 20.78 -15.02
C LEU A 705 16.44 19.28 -14.70
N ALA A 706 17.29 18.59 -15.44
CA ALA A 706 17.64 17.18 -15.26
C ALA A 706 19.13 16.98 -15.58
N PRO A 707 19.80 16.02 -14.93
CA PRO A 707 21.21 15.76 -15.18
C PRO A 707 21.41 15.15 -16.58
N ILE A 708 22.31 15.74 -17.36
CA ILE A 708 22.68 15.29 -18.71
C ILE A 708 24.00 14.55 -18.63
N VAL A 709 24.09 13.40 -19.31
CA VAL A 709 25.30 12.58 -19.34
C VAL A 709 26.41 13.31 -20.08
N GLY A 710 27.58 13.44 -19.45
CA GLY A 710 28.77 14.11 -20.01
C GLY A 710 28.86 15.63 -19.83
N SER A 711 27.76 16.34 -19.54
CA SER A 711 27.77 17.81 -19.35
C SER A 711 27.53 18.27 -17.93
N THR A 712 26.65 17.59 -17.18
CA THR A 712 26.31 18.00 -15.81
C THR A 712 27.43 17.62 -14.86
N TYR A 713 28.03 18.63 -14.22
CA TYR A 713 29.13 18.50 -13.28
C TYR A 713 28.67 17.83 -11.97
N MET A 714 27.61 18.34 -11.33
CA MET A 714 27.15 17.83 -10.04
C MET A 714 25.64 17.99 -9.85
N VAL A 715 25.02 17.01 -9.19
CA VAL A 715 23.63 17.10 -8.71
C VAL A 715 23.65 17.56 -7.27
N VAL A 716 22.86 18.58 -6.92
CA VAL A 716 22.84 19.18 -5.58
C VAL A 716 21.45 19.05 -4.97
N ALA A 717 21.36 18.50 -3.76
CA ALA A 717 20.10 18.25 -3.07
C ALA A 717 20.14 18.64 -1.58
N ASP A 718 18.97 18.95 -1.01
CA ASP A 718 18.80 19.34 0.39
C ASP A 718 18.67 18.13 1.33
N LYS A 719 18.05 17.04 0.86
CA LYS A 719 17.83 15.81 1.65
C LYS A 719 17.74 14.57 0.78
N PHE A 720 17.79 13.40 1.42
CA PHE A 720 17.49 12.12 0.78
C PHE A 720 16.02 12.02 0.34
N SER A 721 15.79 11.93 -0.97
CA SER A 721 14.48 11.66 -1.59
C SER A 721 14.54 10.43 -2.50
N LEU A 722 13.38 9.88 -2.89
CA LEU A 722 13.33 8.74 -3.83
C LEU A 722 14.01 9.07 -5.18
N ARG A 723 13.90 10.33 -5.62
CA ARG A 723 14.54 10.82 -6.85
C ARG A 723 16.06 10.92 -6.71
N VAL A 724 16.54 11.41 -5.57
CA VAL A 724 17.97 11.42 -5.22
C VAL A 724 18.53 10.00 -5.17
N ARG A 725 17.81 9.05 -4.57
CA ARG A 725 18.22 7.64 -4.48
C ARG A 725 18.38 6.97 -5.85
N GLU A 726 17.53 7.30 -6.82
CA GLU A 726 17.65 6.74 -8.17
C GLU A 726 18.85 7.32 -8.94
N ILE A 727 19.14 8.60 -8.73
CA ILE A 727 20.31 9.28 -9.33
C ILE A 727 21.61 8.77 -8.71
N MET A 728 21.63 8.52 -7.40
CA MET A 728 22.78 8.00 -6.65
C MET A 728 23.28 6.64 -7.17
N LYS A 729 22.43 5.84 -7.82
CA LYS A 729 22.89 4.58 -8.45
C LYS A 729 23.87 4.81 -9.60
N LYS A 730 23.88 6.02 -10.19
CA LYS A 730 24.61 6.34 -11.42
C LYS A 730 25.57 7.52 -11.26
N ARG A 731 25.38 8.42 -10.28
CA ARG A 731 26.15 9.66 -10.09
C ARG A 731 26.21 10.10 -8.64
N ASP A 732 27.26 10.84 -8.29
CA ASP A 732 27.40 11.46 -6.98
C ASP A 732 26.42 12.62 -6.80
N VAL A 733 25.96 12.84 -5.56
CA VAL A 733 25.02 13.91 -5.19
C VAL A 733 25.59 14.70 -4.01
N ALA A 734 25.76 16.01 -4.19
CA ALA A 734 26.29 16.92 -3.17
C ALA A 734 25.17 17.57 -2.33
N LYS A 735 25.51 17.93 -1.09
CA LYS A 735 24.68 18.75 -0.20
C LYS A 735 24.61 20.18 -0.72
N VAL A 736 23.48 20.85 -0.50
CA VAL A 736 23.33 22.29 -0.82
C VAL A 736 24.33 23.16 -0.06
N SER A 737 24.64 22.80 1.19
CA SER A 737 25.58 23.54 2.04
C SER A 737 26.95 23.74 1.40
N TRP A 738 27.49 22.70 0.74
CA TRP A 738 28.78 22.78 0.04
C TRP A 738 28.77 23.80 -1.09
N LEU A 739 27.71 23.83 -1.88
CA LEU A 739 27.60 24.76 -3.00
C LEU A 739 27.44 26.21 -2.50
N VAL A 740 26.67 26.40 -1.43
CA VAL A 740 26.53 27.71 -0.77
C VAL A 740 27.88 28.18 -0.23
N GLU A 741 28.66 27.31 0.40
CA GLU A 741 30.00 27.65 0.89
C GLU A 741 30.96 28.06 -0.23
N CYS A 742 30.94 27.37 -1.38
CA CYS A 742 31.74 27.74 -2.55
C CYS A 742 31.37 29.14 -3.10
N ILE A 743 30.08 29.48 -3.02
CA ILE A 743 29.55 30.78 -3.46
C ILE A 743 29.97 31.88 -2.46
N ASP A 744 29.81 31.63 -1.16
CA ASP A 744 30.10 32.58 -0.09
C ASP A 744 31.59 32.90 0.00
N ARG A 745 32.46 31.87 -0.08
CA ARG A 745 33.92 32.03 -0.09
C ARG A 745 34.47 32.54 -1.42
N ARG A 746 33.63 32.61 -2.47
CA ARG A 746 34.00 32.97 -3.86
C ARG A 746 35.16 32.15 -4.43
N LYS A 747 35.37 30.94 -3.91
CA LYS A 747 36.43 30.01 -4.32
C LYS A 747 35.81 28.62 -4.48
N PHE A 748 36.07 27.98 -5.61
CA PHE A 748 35.61 26.61 -5.85
C PHE A 748 36.48 25.62 -5.09
N ARG A 749 35.83 24.67 -4.41
CA ARG A 749 36.47 23.54 -3.72
C ARG A 749 35.74 22.27 -4.14
N GLU A 750 36.47 21.20 -4.44
CA GLU A 750 35.85 19.90 -4.73
C GLU A 750 35.14 19.34 -3.49
N PRO A 751 33.97 18.69 -3.64
CA PRO A 751 33.24 18.16 -2.49
C PRO A 751 33.97 16.98 -1.85
N GLY A 752 34.18 17.05 -0.53
CA GLY A 752 34.68 15.92 0.26
C GLY A 752 33.55 14.97 0.70
N PRO A 753 33.87 13.87 1.41
CA PRO A 753 32.86 12.92 1.89
C PRO A 753 31.74 13.57 2.71
N ALA A 754 32.07 14.53 3.58
CA ALA A 754 31.11 15.26 4.40
C ALA A 754 30.17 16.18 3.58
N ASP A 755 30.59 16.57 2.38
CA ASP A 755 29.85 17.43 1.46
C ASP A 755 28.89 16.66 0.55
N LEU A 756 29.00 15.32 0.50
CA LEU A 756 28.18 14.45 -0.34
C LEU A 756 26.97 13.90 0.45
N LEU A 757 25.80 13.90 -0.19
CA LEU A 757 24.65 13.13 0.25
C LEU A 757 24.77 11.67 -0.21
N GLY A 758 25.44 11.43 -1.33
CA GLY A 758 25.55 10.11 -1.90
C GLY A 758 26.71 10.00 -2.87
N MET A 759 27.43 8.88 -2.80
CA MET A 759 28.55 8.58 -3.69
C MET A 759 28.32 7.29 -4.46
N THR A 760 28.90 7.23 -5.65
CA THR A 760 29.03 6.03 -6.47
C THR A 760 30.21 5.19 -5.98
N PRO A 761 30.21 3.86 -6.24
CA PRO A 761 31.29 2.98 -5.78
C PRO A 761 32.69 3.43 -6.24
N ALA A 762 32.80 3.98 -7.46
CA ALA A 762 34.08 4.49 -7.99
C ALA A 762 34.58 5.75 -7.27
N THR A 763 33.67 6.62 -6.80
CA THR A 763 34.05 7.79 -5.98
C THR A 763 34.34 7.37 -4.54
N GLU A 764 33.61 6.40 -3.99
CA GLU A 764 33.86 5.83 -2.66
C GLU A 764 35.27 5.21 -2.56
N GLU A 765 35.66 4.42 -3.55
CA GLU A 765 37.00 3.81 -3.63
C GLU A 765 38.13 4.87 -3.74
N ARG A 766 37.92 5.92 -4.55
CA ARG A 766 38.87 7.05 -4.66
C ARG A 766 39.02 7.83 -3.35
N MET A 767 37.95 7.93 -2.56
CA MET A 767 37.94 8.71 -1.31
C MET A 767 38.53 7.93 -0.13
N TYR A 768 38.43 6.59 -0.13
CA TYR A 768 38.93 5.71 0.94
C TYR A 768 40.46 5.86 1.19
N GLY A 769 41.22 6.27 0.17
CA GLY A 769 42.67 6.52 0.30
C GLY A 769 43.07 7.94 0.75
N ARG A 770 42.12 8.88 0.86
CA ARG A 770 42.39 10.30 1.14
C ARG A 770 41.69 10.83 2.39
N TYR A 771 40.65 10.14 2.84
CA TYR A 771 39.85 10.52 3.99
C TYR A 771 39.58 9.32 4.89
N ASP A 772 39.47 9.56 6.19
CA ASP A 772 39.09 8.54 7.15
C ASP A 772 37.58 8.21 7.09
N ARG A 773 37.15 7.24 7.91
CA ARG A 773 35.74 6.79 7.98
C ARG A 773 34.75 7.87 8.45
N TYR A 774 35.23 9.00 8.97
CA TYR A 774 34.42 10.13 9.43
C TYR A 774 34.54 11.36 8.51
N GLY A 775 35.32 11.24 7.43
CA GLY A 775 35.49 12.28 6.41
C GLY A 775 36.60 13.28 6.68
N ASP A 776 37.49 13.01 7.65
CA ASP A 776 38.69 13.84 7.90
C ASP A 776 39.81 13.47 6.91
N SER A 777 40.55 14.46 6.41
CA SER A 777 41.56 14.23 5.37
C SER A 777 42.89 13.78 5.96
N TYR A 778 43.52 12.78 5.36
CA TYR A 778 44.90 12.41 5.69
C TYR A 778 45.96 13.39 5.15
N GLN A 779 45.57 14.32 4.27
CA GLN A 779 46.51 15.13 3.48
C GLN A 779 46.35 16.65 3.66
N GLU A 780 45.28 17.11 4.32
CA GLU A 780 44.97 18.54 4.51
C GLU A 780 44.79 18.84 6.00
N GLU A 781 45.27 20.00 6.45
CA GLU A 781 45.06 20.46 7.83
C GLU A 781 43.58 20.80 8.08
N THR A 782 42.98 20.17 9.09
CA THR A 782 41.57 20.37 9.46
C THR A 782 41.37 21.69 10.21
N THR A 783 40.26 22.40 9.91
CA THR A 783 39.88 23.64 10.60
C THR A 783 38.98 23.36 11.82
N GLU A 784 38.97 24.24 12.83
CA GLU A 784 38.16 24.09 14.05
C GLU A 784 36.67 23.79 13.76
N GLY A 785 36.10 24.45 12.74
CA GLY A 785 34.72 24.21 12.32
C GLY A 785 34.49 22.85 11.65
N MET A 786 35.46 22.36 10.87
CA MET A 786 35.41 21.04 10.25
C MET A 786 35.58 19.94 11.32
N LEU A 787 36.50 20.12 12.26
CA LEU A 787 36.70 19.21 13.38
C LEU A 787 35.43 19.08 14.23
N LYS A 788 34.74 20.18 14.49
CA LYS A 788 33.48 20.18 15.25
C LYS A 788 32.38 19.39 14.54
N ASN A 789 32.27 19.52 13.22
CA ASN A 789 31.30 18.75 12.42
C ASN A 789 31.64 17.25 12.39
N VAL A 790 32.92 16.90 12.21
CA VAL A 790 33.40 15.50 12.26
C VAL A 790 33.11 14.87 13.62
N MET A 791 33.36 15.60 14.72
CA MET A 791 33.07 15.13 16.08
C MET A 791 31.57 15.03 16.40
N GLU A 792 30.71 15.87 15.82
CA GLU A 792 29.26 15.73 15.96
C GLU A 792 28.71 14.48 15.24
N ASP A 793 29.34 14.08 14.12
CA ASP A 793 28.98 12.89 13.34
C ASP A 793 29.61 11.59 13.87
N MET A 794 30.64 11.67 14.73
CA MET A 794 31.17 10.54 15.51
C MET A 794 30.17 10.09 16.59
N ARG A 795 29.13 9.35 16.19
CA ARG A 795 28.17 8.74 17.14
C ARG A 795 28.72 7.43 17.72
N ILE A 796 28.57 7.29 19.04
CA ILE A 796 28.76 6.02 19.75
C ILE A 796 27.80 4.97 19.15
N PRO A 797 28.26 3.74 18.87
CA PRO A 797 27.44 2.69 18.28
C PRO A 797 26.13 2.49 19.05
N GLU A 798 25.01 2.37 18.31
CA GLU A 798 23.67 2.17 18.88
C GLU A 798 23.58 0.91 19.77
N SER A 799 24.49 -0.06 19.63
CA SER A 799 24.62 -1.22 20.51
C SER A 799 24.96 -0.83 21.95
N VAL A 800 25.86 0.15 22.13
CA VAL A 800 26.25 0.68 23.45
C VAL A 800 25.14 1.54 24.05
N LEU A 801 24.37 2.25 23.20
CA LEU A 801 23.19 3.00 23.63
C LEU A 801 22.01 2.08 23.97
N ALA A 802 21.86 0.94 23.29
CA ALA A 802 20.75 0.01 23.45
C ALA A 802 20.77 -0.71 24.81
N GLU A 803 21.94 -0.99 25.38
CA GLU A 803 22.04 -1.54 26.74
C GLU A 803 21.75 -0.49 27.82
N ALA A 804 21.93 0.80 27.52
CA ALA A 804 21.60 1.90 28.44
C ALA A 804 20.09 2.24 28.51
N TYR A 805 19.25 1.66 27.64
CA TYR A 805 17.79 1.91 27.63
C TYR A 805 17.02 1.27 28.80
N GLY A 806 17.69 0.48 29.67
CA GLY A 806 17.10 -0.12 30.86
C GLY A 806 16.90 0.81 32.08
N TRP A 807 17.56 1.98 32.14
CA TRP A 807 17.60 2.83 33.35
C TRP A 807 17.37 4.33 33.05
N GLY A 808 16.30 4.63 32.32
CA GLY A 808 16.03 5.88 31.59
C GLY A 808 15.98 7.23 32.33
N GLU A 809 16.09 7.25 33.67
CA GLU A 809 16.09 8.51 34.44
C GLU A 809 17.51 8.86 34.97
N LEU A 810 18.27 7.88 35.46
CA LEU A 810 19.60 8.09 36.05
C LEU A 810 20.68 8.36 34.98
N ALA A 811 20.59 7.67 33.84
CA ALA A 811 21.47 7.91 32.69
C ALA A 811 21.29 9.32 32.10
N ARG A 812 20.06 9.86 32.15
CA ARG A 812 19.78 11.26 31.76
C ARG A 812 20.34 12.26 32.75
N GLN A 813 20.29 11.95 34.05
CA GLN A 813 20.92 12.79 35.07
C GLN A 813 22.44 12.83 34.88
N LEU A 814 23.11 11.69 34.69
CA LEU A 814 24.56 11.64 34.43
C LEU A 814 24.97 12.33 33.12
N LEU A 815 24.20 12.16 32.04
CA LEU A 815 24.41 12.88 30.78
C LEU A 815 24.22 14.41 30.92
N ASN A 816 23.33 14.85 31.82
CA ASN A 816 23.20 16.27 32.15
C ASN A 816 24.35 16.76 33.05
N THR A 817 24.87 15.91 33.95
CA THR A 817 26.08 16.21 34.75
C THR A 817 27.34 16.30 33.88
N ARG A 818 27.39 15.58 32.74
CA ARG A 818 28.46 15.65 31.73
C ARG A 818 28.64 17.05 31.13
N LYS A 819 27.59 17.87 31.05
CA LYS A 819 27.72 19.29 30.63
C LYS A 819 28.48 20.15 31.64
N LYS A 820 28.60 19.71 32.89
CA LYS A 820 29.23 20.48 33.98
C LYS A 820 30.72 20.13 34.19
N PHE A 821 31.14 18.90 33.88
CA PHE A 821 32.51 18.41 34.12
C PHE A 821 33.48 18.56 32.95
N LEU A 822 33.01 18.79 31.72
CA LEU A 822 33.87 18.96 30.53
C LEU A 822 34.67 20.28 30.49
N LYS A 823 34.84 20.96 31.63
CA LYS A 823 35.63 22.21 31.69
C LYS A 823 37.08 22.01 32.10
N GLU A 824 37.51 20.86 32.62
CA GLU A 824 38.92 20.65 32.95
C GLU A 824 39.41 19.25 32.52
N LYS A 825 40.68 19.22 32.10
CA LYS A 825 41.37 18.15 31.37
C LYS A 825 41.31 16.80 32.11
N ALA A 826 40.85 15.74 31.45
CA ALA A 826 41.16 14.37 31.87
C ALA A 826 41.23 13.43 30.65
N VAL A 827 42.45 13.10 30.22
CA VAL A 827 42.77 12.21 29.08
C VAL A 827 43.56 10.98 29.58
N GLU A 828 43.43 10.68 30.87
CA GLU A 828 44.31 9.80 31.66
C GLU A 828 44.43 8.37 31.10
N PHE A 829 43.35 7.85 30.51
CA PHE A 829 43.30 6.48 29.98
C PHE A 829 43.28 6.41 28.46
N ALA A 830 43.52 7.53 27.76
CA ALA A 830 43.51 7.55 26.30
C ALA A 830 44.52 6.56 25.69
N GLY A 831 44.02 5.73 24.79
CA GLY A 831 44.80 4.72 24.08
C GLY A 831 45.05 3.43 24.87
N LYS A 832 44.53 3.30 26.09
CA LYS A 832 44.61 2.05 26.88
C LYS A 832 43.32 1.24 26.77
N THR A 833 43.44 -0.07 26.61
CA THR A 833 42.29 -0.99 26.60
C THR A 833 42.06 -1.66 27.95
N PHE A 834 40.79 -1.76 28.36
CA PHE A 834 40.35 -2.30 29.63
C PHE A 834 39.32 -3.41 29.42
N PHE A 835 39.54 -4.56 30.04
CA PHE A 835 38.50 -5.57 30.23
C PHE A 835 38.01 -5.49 31.67
N VAL A 836 36.69 -5.44 31.88
CA VAL A 836 36.10 -5.33 33.22
C VAL A 836 35.34 -6.61 33.51
N GLU A 837 35.78 -7.35 34.53
CA GLU A 837 35.17 -8.62 34.93
C GLU A 837 33.69 -8.42 35.30
N SER A 838 32.88 -9.46 35.07
CA SER A 838 31.41 -9.39 35.16
C SER A 838 30.85 -9.09 36.55
N ASP A 839 31.66 -9.32 37.57
CA ASP A 839 31.39 -9.09 38.99
C ASP A 839 31.70 -7.64 39.44
N VAL A 840 32.36 -6.84 38.59
CA VAL A 840 32.64 -5.43 38.86
C VAL A 840 31.44 -4.55 38.51
N ASP A 841 31.09 -3.60 39.40
CA ASP A 841 30.00 -2.64 39.18
C ASP A 841 30.16 -1.91 37.83
N PHE A 842 29.08 -1.91 37.05
CA PHE A 842 28.97 -1.23 35.77
C PHE A 842 29.38 0.26 35.82
N MET A 843 29.25 0.92 36.98
CA MET A 843 29.71 2.28 37.19
C MET A 843 31.20 2.47 36.86
N TRP A 844 32.02 1.44 37.02
CA TRP A 844 33.44 1.50 36.65
C TRP A 844 33.68 1.47 35.16
N ARG A 845 32.85 0.75 34.39
CA ARG A 845 32.88 0.80 32.92
C ARG A 845 32.59 2.22 32.42
N LEU A 846 31.59 2.88 33.01
CA LEU A 846 31.27 4.28 32.72
C LEU A 846 32.42 5.24 33.10
N ARG A 847 33.05 5.04 34.27
CA ARG A 847 34.19 5.85 34.72
C ARG A 847 35.40 5.70 33.79
N ILE A 848 35.78 4.48 33.41
CA ILE A 848 36.90 4.24 32.48
C ILE A 848 36.68 4.97 31.15
N VAL A 849 35.48 4.86 30.58
CA VAL A 849 35.12 5.55 29.33
C VAL A 849 35.10 7.07 29.52
N ALA A 850 34.65 7.56 30.67
CA ALA A 850 34.64 9.00 30.97
C ALA A 850 36.04 9.61 31.01
N TYR A 851 37.06 8.84 31.39
CA TYR A 851 38.48 9.22 31.39
C TYR A 851 39.24 8.74 30.13
N SER A 852 38.51 8.47 29.03
CA SER A 852 39.04 8.11 27.70
C SER A 852 39.64 6.71 27.52
N GLY A 853 39.37 5.77 28.42
CA GLY A 853 39.76 4.36 28.27
C GLY A 853 38.85 3.60 27.30
N ILE A 854 39.40 2.59 26.61
CA ILE A 854 38.69 1.77 25.63
C ILE A 854 38.28 0.45 26.30
N LEU A 855 36.99 0.12 26.31
CA LEU A 855 36.53 -1.18 26.82
C LEU A 855 36.59 -2.25 25.74
N VAL A 856 37.14 -3.42 26.07
CA VAL A 856 37.19 -4.59 25.17
C VAL A 856 36.36 -5.73 25.76
N GLU A 857 35.80 -6.56 24.88
CA GLU A 857 34.93 -7.70 25.26
C GLU A 857 35.72 -8.96 25.61
N ASP A 858 36.97 -9.07 25.16
CA ASP A 858 37.87 -10.17 25.48
C ASP A 858 39.05 -9.66 26.33
N SER A 859 39.33 -10.36 27.42
CA SER A 859 40.45 -10.06 28.32
C SER A 859 41.83 -10.12 27.64
N SER A 860 41.95 -10.86 26.54
CA SER A 860 43.19 -10.98 25.77
C SER A 860 43.53 -9.76 24.91
N ASP A 861 42.52 -8.92 24.61
CA ASP A 861 42.69 -7.66 23.86
C ASP A 861 42.89 -6.45 24.79
N ALA A 862 42.98 -6.68 26.12
CA ALA A 862 43.07 -5.64 27.13
C ALA A 862 44.52 -5.36 27.56
N ASP A 863 44.89 -4.09 27.72
CA ASP A 863 46.10 -3.70 28.43
C ASP A 863 45.94 -3.93 29.95
N MET A 864 44.71 -3.75 30.46
CA MET A 864 44.35 -3.84 31.87
C MET A 864 43.06 -4.64 32.10
N ILE A 865 43.10 -5.57 33.07
CA ILE A 865 41.91 -6.33 33.50
C ILE A 865 41.48 -5.82 34.86
N LEU A 866 40.27 -5.25 34.97
CA LEU A 866 39.72 -4.75 36.22
C LEU A 866 38.87 -5.84 36.89
N GLY A 867 39.22 -6.20 38.13
CA GLY A 867 38.50 -7.19 38.94
C GLY A 867 38.45 -6.79 40.42
N ILE A 868 37.50 -7.36 41.16
CA ILE A 868 37.45 -7.24 42.63
C ILE A 868 38.51 -8.22 43.19
N HIS A 869 39.51 -7.74 43.92
CA HIS A 869 40.35 -8.67 44.69
C HIS A 869 39.54 -9.19 45.88
N GLY A 870 39.48 -10.52 46.02
CA GLY A 870 39.04 -11.14 47.26
C GLY A 870 40.17 -11.11 48.28
N ASP A 871 39.93 -10.45 49.42
CA ASP A 871 40.69 -10.74 50.63
C ASP A 871 40.29 -12.14 51.12
N GLU A 872 41.25 -13.06 51.05
CA GLU A 872 41.34 -14.16 52.00
C GLU A 872 41.59 -13.57 53.39
N GLU A 873 40.60 -13.61 54.29
CA GLU A 873 40.81 -13.93 55.72
C GLU A 873 39.46 -13.97 56.49
N LYS A 874 38.97 -15.20 56.71
CA LYS A 874 38.28 -15.55 57.96
C LYS A 874 39.35 -16.07 58.92
N ASP A 875 39.21 -15.75 60.20
CA ASP A 875 40.00 -16.19 61.36
C ASP A 875 41.35 -15.49 61.61
N ARG A 876 41.38 -14.50 62.51
CA ARG A 876 41.80 -14.74 63.91
C ARG A 876 41.73 -13.49 64.80
N SER A 877 41.23 -13.76 66.00
CA SER A 877 41.26 -13.00 67.23
C SER A 877 42.67 -12.81 67.81
N HIS A 878 42.78 -11.79 68.68
CA HIS A 878 43.74 -11.58 69.77
C HIS A 878 44.92 -10.62 69.56
N ASP A 879 45.00 -9.72 70.56
CA ASP A 879 46.15 -9.07 71.18
C ASP A 879 46.95 -7.99 70.44
N ASP A 880 46.71 -6.76 70.91
CA ASP A 880 47.66 -5.80 71.51
C ASP A 880 49.12 -5.76 71.04
N ASP A 881 49.54 -4.52 70.83
CA ASP A 881 50.90 -3.97 70.98
C ASP A 881 52.02 -4.52 70.07
N ASN A 882 52.26 -3.88 68.92
CA ASN A 882 53.53 -3.16 68.72
C ASN A 882 53.66 -2.37 67.41
N GLU A 883 54.56 -1.39 67.52
CA GLU A 883 54.74 -0.16 66.77
C GLU A 883 55.45 -0.28 65.40
N ASP A 884 55.33 -1.41 64.68
CA ASP A 884 56.12 -1.68 63.46
C ASP A 884 55.36 -1.58 62.12
N LEU A 885 54.05 -1.32 62.15
CA LEU A 885 53.22 -1.28 60.92
C LEU A 885 53.10 0.10 60.26
N ARG A 886 53.73 1.15 60.80
CA ARG A 886 53.68 2.52 60.23
C ARG A 886 54.86 2.88 59.30
N LYS A 887 55.77 1.95 59.01
CA LYS A 887 56.99 2.23 58.21
C LYS A 887 57.11 1.56 56.83
N ASN A 888 56.08 0.90 56.33
CA ASN A 888 56.12 0.32 54.97
C ASN A 888 55.00 0.86 54.06
N VAL A 889 54.99 2.18 53.87
CA VAL A 889 54.11 2.86 52.88
C VAL A 889 54.69 2.77 51.45
N GLU A 890 55.90 2.25 51.25
CA GLU A 890 56.54 2.17 49.91
C GLU A 890 56.48 0.80 49.21
N THR A 891 55.85 -0.23 49.79
CA THR A 891 55.92 -1.61 49.25
C THR A 891 54.58 -2.30 48.99
N ARG A 892 53.46 -1.57 48.84
CA ARG A 892 52.19 -2.16 48.35
C ARG A 892 51.97 -1.92 46.85
N LYS A 893 53.05 -2.05 46.07
CA LYS A 893 53.00 -2.24 44.62
C LYS A 893 52.98 -3.74 44.32
N SER A 894 51.92 -4.14 43.62
CA SER A 894 51.76 -5.32 42.77
C SER A 894 51.73 -6.71 43.41
N VAL A 895 50.56 -7.34 43.30
CA VAL A 895 50.50 -8.69 42.74
C VAL A 895 49.77 -8.58 41.40
N PHE A 896 50.53 -8.34 40.33
CA PHE A 896 50.05 -8.35 38.95
C PHE A 896 50.26 -9.76 38.39
N GLU A 897 49.23 -10.61 38.37
CA GLU A 897 49.26 -11.75 37.45
C GLU A 897 49.15 -11.22 36.02
N LYS A 898 50.15 -11.51 35.19
CA LYS A 898 50.05 -11.34 33.74
C LYS A 898 49.22 -12.50 33.19
N VAL A 899 47.98 -12.23 32.83
CA VAL A 899 47.17 -13.16 32.05
C VAL A 899 47.17 -12.67 30.61
N ALA A 900 47.68 -13.49 29.68
CA ALA A 900 47.68 -13.22 28.24
C ALA A 900 48.28 -11.86 27.78
N GLY A 901 49.18 -11.26 28.56
CA GLY A 901 49.83 -9.98 28.21
C GLY A 901 49.22 -8.74 28.87
N ALA A 902 48.03 -8.86 29.47
CA ALA A 902 47.32 -7.80 30.20
C ALA A 902 47.76 -7.71 31.68
N ARG A 903 47.64 -6.54 32.31
CA ARG A 903 47.86 -6.35 33.77
C ARG A 903 46.53 -6.37 34.54
N LYS A 904 46.35 -7.28 35.49
CA LYS A 904 45.16 -7.27 36.37
C LYS A 904 45.27 -6.18 37.46
N VAL A 905 44.34 -5.25 37.52
CA VAL A 905 44.31 -4.08 38.41
C VAL A 905 43.08 -4.15 39.34
N SER A 906 43.22 -3.71 40.59
CA SER A 906 42.07 -3.60 41.49
C SER A 906 41.25 -2.34 41.20
N ILE A 907 39.97 -2.41 41.55
CA ILE A 907 39.04 -1.29 41.42
C ILE A 907 39.49 -0.10 42.26
N ASP A 908 39.94 -0.35 43.49
CA ASP A 908 40.38 0.69 44.42
C ASP A 908 41.58 1.46 43.86
N TRP A 909 42.50 0.79 43.16
CA TRP A 909 43.63 1.45 42.51
C TRP A 909 43.20 2.37 41.36
N ILE A 910 42.22 1.95 40.54
CA ILE A 910 41.65 2.85 39.53
C ILE A 910 40.87 3.99 40.20
N GLY A 911 40.21 3.72 41.32
CA GLY A 911 39.53 4.72 42.14
C GLY A 911 40.46 5.79 42.65
N GLU A 912 41.59 5.42 43.24
CA GLU A 912 42.60 6.36 43.72
C GLU A 912 43.20 7.20 42.58
N ILE A 913 43.39 6.61 41.39
CA ILE A 913 43.81 7.38 40.21
C ILE A 913 42.73 8.38 39.81
N ILE A 914 41.46 7.97 39.80
CA ILE A 914 40.35 8.84 39.37
C ILE A 914 40.04 9.94 40.40
N GLU A 915 40.17 9.65 41.70
CA GLU A 915 39.89 10.58 42.81
C GLU A 915 41.09 11.47 43.18
N GLY A 916 42.31 11.07 42.80
CA GLY A 916 43.52 11.89 42.96
C GLY A 916 43.61 13.08 42.01
N PHE A 917 42.67 13.21 41.07
CA PHE A 917 42.52 14.32 40.11
C PHE A 917 41.16 15.01 40.27
#